data_AF-A0A1E4R320-F1
#
_entry.id   AF-A0A1E4R320-F1
#
_cell.length_a   1.000
_cell.length_b   1.000
_cell.length_c   1.000
_cell.angle_alpha   90.00
_cell.angle_beta   90.00
_cell.angle_gamma   90.00
#
_symmetry.space_group_name_H-M   'P 1'
#
loop_
_entity.id
_entity.type
_entity.pdbx_description
1 polymer ?
#
loop_
_entity_poly.entity_id
_entity_poly.type
_entity_poly.pdbx_seq_one_letter_code
_entity_poly.pdbx_strand_id
1 'polypeptide(L)'
;MSKIQVEVLDSKIGVPALQVEIDEKKMMLHSKYNPMQEAERLIDSLKEKIEESEHILFYGVGLGYHIRYFCEQFPEKLASAYEPVAEIATISLKELTITKFPKDKLSNYIVEDSQHPLVKNLELLSELIHQKMLLIVLPVYERIFSEKTKEFGETLKSLLMSKGSNMVAATLFSKRWTLNALMNLPGTFKHENIILHKKKHFKNKPVILVSAGPSLDEELENLRIIKKRGLAYIFAVGSATKVLVLNNIYPDAMCTYDPQSHNHTVFKEIYEQEITDIPMIYGTTVGFETLQFYQGPKLYFVTSQDHITPQFYKEQLPVISDAPTIALIMLQIFHALEVKQVYLVGQNLSFKKNKYYSEEIKRYDYEKKELTNSLIQTHDLISSFEVKDVHGGKVITNDSLNRMRLDIEKYIDFVNMPVINTTNGGAAIKGANFQPLQQIIEELSEKVVVDEWWKPVPLDGFYELNQAFKKKYRKEFELFIRSDKELEIYLNDFKESLKSIKVNQIKQKLEELEILFEKYQRNIFFLTTISPIAKLAFEKLNAEKQIMSKMDSSTKKVERTIQVYNGYLNNCRTFYRDLAPIITNITLLELEKQLETKGYNSTSGVFHYVGDWKKKYHTLKENDGSNYSIYTSGVETKEKGAKIIFQFHGENLKVFGTIHSQKAAKIQVTIDDKMNTIILTNGVNEDKYGSFMRQKLFETSGLDGKRHDVEIAILSDNPSIVFEGIEICSTGRAYHIDEVISVGDLEIGKRIRCHYKATYNQVGEFSGLGDEISNHLPVISTAYPNGDFYFIMVDEIDSEKKLIADRVLQNYISWNELTVHLKNSIDLLEIAIPTGNSTYSNETDIDKLQDLDAKFISQNKNNIMWNYNSNSSTWIKENMWCDVKEKVNYVGFRGGNFGTKDKDFNTLYIRREDTIGAHVGFRPLLIL
;
A
#
# COMPACT_ATOMS: atom_id res chain seq x y z
N MET A 1 -6.19 47.64 16.03
CA MET A 1 -4.73 47.65 16.25
C MET A 1 -4.34 49.03 16.73
N SER A 2 -3.58 49.10 17.82
CA SER A 2 -2.94 50.33 18.26
C SER A 2 -2.03 50.86 17.16
N LYS A 3 -2.00 52.18 16.96
CA LYS A 3 -1.23 52.81 15.88
C LYS A 3 0.24 52.79 16.25
N ILE A 4 1.00 51.86 15.67
CA ILE A 4 2.45 51.75 15.90
C ILE A 4 3.13 52.88 15.13
N GLN A 5 3.90 53.71 15.83
CA GLN A 5 4.83 54.65 15.19
C GLN A 5 6.26 54.12 15.33
N VAL A 6 7.01 54.16 14.24
CA VAL A 6 8.40 53.69 14.21
C VAL A 6 9.31 54.86 13.87
N GLU A 7 10.29 55.13 14.74
CA GLU A 7 11.25 56.22 14.62
C GLU A 7 12.67 55.64 14.47
N VAL A 8 13.44 56.18 13.52
CA VAL A 8 14.86 55.87 13.34
C VAL A 8 15.68 56.91 14.10
N LEU A 9 16.55 56.45 14.98
CA LEU A 9 17.46 57.28 15.79
C LEU A 9 18.91 56.89 15.51
N ASP A 10 19.84 57.80 15.74
CA ASP A 10 21.26 57.46 15.76
C ASP A 10 21.63 56.80 17.10
N SER A 11 22.26 55.64 17.04
CA SER A 11 22.95 55.05 18.19
C SER A 11 24.20 55.86 18.54
N LYS A 12 24.76 55.64 19.73
CA LYS A 12 26.00 56.33 20.16
C LYS A 12 27.21 56.07 19.28
N ILE A 13 27.19 55.00 18.49
CA ILE A 13 28.24 54.67 17.52
C ILE A 13 27.93 55.18 16.10
N GLY A 14 26.86 55.97 15.93
CA GLY A 14 26.51 56.60 14.65
C GLY A 14 25.85 55.68 13.63
N VAL A 15 25.35 54.52 14.05
CA VAL A 15 24.52 53.64 13.18
C VAL A 15 23.04 53.72 13.58
N PRO A 16 22.10 53.50 12.63
CA PRO A 16 20.67 53.55 12.92
C PRO A 16 20.23 52.59 14.04
N ALA A 17 19.28 53.03 14.86
CA ALA A 17 18.61 52.24 15.88
C ALA A 17 17.11 52.56 15.83
N LEU A 18 16.26 51.55 16.05
CA LEU A 18 14.81 51.73 15.97
C LEU A 18 14.21 51.93 17.35
N GLN A 19 13.28 52.86 17.41
CA GLN A 19 12.35 53.04 18.53
C GLN A 19 10.92 52.85 18.01
N VAL A 20 10.10 52.16 18.79
CA VAL A 20 8.66 52.02 18.51
C VAL A 20 7.86 52.68 19.62
N GLU A 21 6.76 53.32 19.25
CA GLU A 21 5.77 53.87 20.16
C GLU A 21 4.48 53.07 20.03
N ILE A 22 4.06 52.45 21.14
CA ILE A 22 2.83 51.67 21.25
C ILE A 22 2.09 52.18 22.48
N ASP A 23 0.84 52.62 22.31
CA ASP A 23 0.00 53.16 23.39
C ASP A 23 0.73 54.25 24.21
N GLU A 24 1.35 55.22 23.50
CA GLU A 24 2.14 56.34 24.04
C GLU A 24 3.41 55.94 24.82
N LYS A 25 3.77 54.65 24.83
CA LYS A 25 5.02 54.15 25.42
C LYS A 25 6.07 53.95 24.34
N LYS A 26 7.17 54.70 24.46
CA LYS A 26 8.33 54.55 23.58
C LYS A 26 9.28 53.46 24.08
N MET A 27 9.60 52.51 23.22
CA MET A 27 10.49 51.38 23.52
C MET A 27 11.53 51.20 22.42
N MET A 28 12.78 50.94 22.81
CA MET A 28 13.85 50.70 21.85
C MET A 28 13.80 49.26 21.33
N LEU A 29 13.82 49.07 20.01
CA LEU A 29 14.00 47.78 19.35
C LEU A 29 15.48 47.39 19.21
N HIS A 30 16.37 48.38 19.25
CA HIS A 30 17.82 48.18 19.18
C HIS A 30 18.53 48.92 20.30
N SER A 31 19.69 48.43 20.69
CA SER A 31 20.57 49.08 21.66
C SER A 31 20.89 50.51 21.22
N LYS A 32 20.47 51.50 22.04
CA LYS A 32 20.80 52.92 21.82
C LYS A 32 22.32 53.18 21.84
N TYR A 33 23.10 52.28 22.43
CA TYR A 33 24.55 52.40 22.53
C TYR A 33 25.26 51.77 21.33
N ASN A 34 25.00 50.48 21.07
CA ASN A 34 25.66 49.73 20.02
C ASN A 34 24.77 48.55 19.56
N PRO A 35 23.95 48.75 18.51
CA PRO A 35 23.11 47.69 17.91
C PRO A 35 23.90 46.49 17.36
N MET A 36 25.14 46.72 16.90
CA MET A 36 25.98 45.65 16.33
C MET A 36 26.45 44.69 17.42
N GLN A 37 26.92 45.22 18.55
CA GLN A 37 27.35 44.40 19.69
C GLN A 37 26.18 43.64 20.34
N GLU A 38 24.97 44.21 20.33
CA GLU A 38 23.75 43.51 20.74
C GLU A 38 23.48 42.29 19.84
N ALA A 39 23.59 42.48 18.53
CA ALA A 39 23.44 41.42 17.54
C ALA A 39 24.49 40.31 17.69
N GLU A 40 25.77 40.67 17.90
CA GLU A 40 26.87 39.72 18.13
C GLU A 40 26.57 38.84 19.35
N ARG A 41 26.25 39.46 20.50
CA ARG A 41 25.94 38.74 21.74
C ARG A 41 24.78 37.76 21.58
N LEU A 42 23.73 38.16 20.85
CA LEU A 42 22.58 37.30 20.61
C LEU A 42 22.98 36.05 19.83
N ILE A 43 23.66 36.21 18.70
CA ILE A 43 24.06 35.09 17.84
C ILE A 43 25.09 34.20 18.52
N ASP A 44 26.10 34.77 19.17
CA ASP A 44 27.14 34.01 19.87
C ASP A 44 26.55 33.18 21.02
N SER A 45 25.56 33.70 21.75
CA SER A 45 24.89 32.96 22.82
C SER A 45 24.12 31.72 22.33
N LEU A 46 23.86 31.64 21.03
CA LEU A 46 23.12 30.55 20.38
C LEU A 46 24.01 29.69 19.49
N LYS A 47 25.32 29.89 19.49
CA LYS A 47 26.28 29.26 18.57
C LYS A 47 26.15 27.73 18.50
N GLU A 48 26.13 27.04 19.63
CA GLU A 48 25.98 25.58 19.68
C GLU A 48 24.68 25.10 19.00
N LYS A 49 23.56 25.77 19.29
CA LYS A 49 22.26 25.46 18.68
C LYS A 49 22.24 25.75 17.18
N ILE A 50 22.91 26.80 16.75
CA ILE A 50 23.04 27.18 15.33
C ILE A 50 23.88 26.15 14.57
N GLU A 51 25.01 25.73 15.14
CA GLU A 51 25.90 24.72 14.54
C GLU A 51 25.15 23.40 14.34
N GLU A 52 24.31 23.03 15.29
CA GLU A 52 23.42 21.87 15.26
C GLU A 52 22.25 21.95 14.28
N SER A 53 21.95 23.13 13.74
CA SER A 53 20.78 23.37 12.90
C SER A 53 21.17 23.56 11.45
N GLU A 54 20.27 23.25 10.52
CA GLU A 54 20.49 23.41 9.08
C GLU A 54 19.93 24.73 8.56
N HIS A 55 18.83 25.18 9.17
CA HIS A 55 18.09 26.38 8.79
C HIS A 55 17.72 27.21 10.00
N ILE A 56 17.95 28.51 9.91
CA ILE A 56 17.59 29.47 10.95
C ILE A 56 16.41 30.31 10.47
N LEU A 57 15.33 30.32 11.24
CA LEU A 57 14.18 31.20 11.04
C LEU A 57 14.22 32.32 12.08
N PHE A 58 14.46 33.54 11.64
CA PHE A 58 14.39 34.73 12.48
C PHE A 58 12.97 35.25 12.55
N TYR A 59 12.44 35.45 13.77
CA TYR A 59 11.19 36.17 14.00
C TYR A 59 11.49 37.55 14.60
N GLY A 60 11.19 38.57 13.79
CA GLY A 60 11.61 39.96 13.99
C GLY A 60 12.90 40.26 13.23
N VAL A 61 12.86 41.23 12.33
CA VAL A 61 14.01 41.66 11.52
C VAL A 61 14.62 42.93 12.11
N GLY A 62 13.78 43.89 12.51
CA GLY A 62 14.26 45.22 12.88
C GLY A 62 15.13 45.80 11.76
N LEU A 63 16.35 46.25 12.06
CA LEU A 63 17.32 46.72 11.08
C LEU A 63 18.26 45.64 10.50
N GLY A 64 18.08 44.37 10.89
CA GLY A 64 18.80 43.24 10.29
C GLY A 64 20.23 42.99 10.80
N TYR A 65 20.68 43.67 11.87
CA TYR A 65 22.05 43.53 12.40
C TYR A 65 22.42 42.10 12.82
N HIS A 66 21.50 41.39 13.48
CA HIS A 66 21.71 40.01 13.92
C HIS A 66 21.75 39.04 12.73
N ILE A 67 20.94 39.26 11.68
CA ILE A 67 20.95 38.47 10.45
C ILE A 67 22.27 38.70 9.69
N ARG A 68 22.75 39.95 9.63
CA ARG A 68 24.04 40.28 9.03
C ARG A 68 25.17 39.49 9.71
N TYR A 69 25.27 39.60 11.03
CA TYR A 69 26.32 38.92 11.78
C TYR A 69 26.23 37.39 11.64
N PHE A 70 25.01 36.84 11.70
CA PHE A 70 24.78 35.42 11.42
C PHE A 70 25.31 34.99 10.04
N CYS A 71 24.98 35.71 8.97
CA CYS A 71 25.41 35.38 7.62
C CYS A 71 26.93 35.55 7.40
N GLU A 72 27.60 36.34 8.23
CA GLU A 72 29.06 36.50 8.23
C GLU A 72 29.75 35.32 8.96
N GLN A 73 29.21 34.88 10.10
CA GLN A 73 29.79 33.79 10.90
C GLN A 73 29.45 32.39 10.37
N PHE A 74 28.26 32.22 9.76
CA PHE A 74 27.75 30.93 9.29
C PHE A 74 27.33 30.99 7.81
N PRO A 75 28.25 31.30 6.89
CA PRO A 75 27.93 31.50 5.46
C PRO A 75 27.37 30.25 4.77
N GLU A 76 27.55 29.06 5.36
CA GLU A 76 27.07 27.78 4.86
C GLU A 76 25.64 27.40 5.29
N LYS A 77 25.05 28.15 6.24
CA LYS A 77 23.72 27.86 6.80
C LYS A 77 22.62 28.59 6.04
N LEU A 78 21.41 28.01 6.01
CA LEU A 78 20.24 28.69 5.47
C LEU A 78 19.65 29.66 6.48
N ALA A 79 19.15 30.80 5.99
CA ALA A 79 18.43 31.78 6.80
C ALA A 79 17.10 32.16 6.16
N SER A 80 16.05 32.27 6.95
CA SER A 80 14.80 32.93 6.59
C SER A 80 14.41 33.91 7.68
N ALA A 81 13.63 34.92 7.32
CA ALA A 81 13.19 35.92 8.26
C ALA A 81 11.71 36.24 8.09
N TYR A 82 11.03 36.43 9.22
CA TYR A 82 9.64 36.83 9.33
C TYR A 82 9.56 38.15 10.11
N GLU A 83 9.05 39.21 9.47
CA GLU A 83 8.83 40.51 10.11
C GLU A 83 7.33 40.73 10.36
N PRO A 84 6.87 40.68 11.63
CA PRO A 84 5.45 40.81 11.97
C PRO A 84 4.87 42.23 11.83
N VAL A 85 5.70 43.25 11.56
CA VAL A 85 5.26 44.65 11.42
C VAL A 85 5.73 45.27 10.11
N ALA A 86 4.79 45.55 9.21
CA ALA A 86 5.06 46.07 7.87
C ALA A 86 5.82 47.42 7.86
N GLU A 87 5.56 48.31 8.84
CA GLU A 87 6.27 49.58 9.00
C GLU A 87 7.75 49.37 9.31
N ILE A 88 8.07 48.39 10.18
CA ILE A 88 9.45 48.03 10.50
C ILE A 88 10.13 47.42 9.27
N ALA A 89 9.46 46.51 8.56
CA ALA A 89 9.99 45.94 7.32
C ALA A 89 10.34 47.04 6.31
N THR A 90 9.45 48.02 6.12
CA THR A 90 9.66 49.15 5.22
C THR A 90 10.91 49.95 5.58
N ILE A 91 11.10 50.24 6.87
CA ILE A 91 12.28 50.98 7.35
C ILE A 91 13.56 50.14 7.22
N SER A 92 13.49 48.85 7.54
CA SER A 92 14.62 47.92 7.41
C SER A 92 15.19 47.90 5.97
N LEU A 93 14.30 47.99 4.98
CA LEU A 93 14.67 48.04 3.56
C LEU A 93 15.21 49.41 3.15
N LYS A 94 14.72 50.51 3.73
CA LYS A 94 15.28 51.86 3.49
C LYS A 94 16.70 51.98 4.03
N GLU A 95 16.95 51.41 5.20
CA GLU A 95 18.24 51.50 5.90
C GLU A 95 19.23 50.40 5.48
N LEU A 96 18.86 49.48 4.56
CA LEU A 96 19.62 48.25 4.33
C LEU A 96 21.09 48.49 3.95
N THR A 97 21.37 49.58 3.22
CA THR A 97 22.73 49.91 2.78
C THR A 97 23.61 50.29 3.96
N ILE A 98 23.06 51.04 4.93
CA ILE A 98 23.78 51.49 6.12
C ILE A 98 23.94 50.34 7.10
N THR A 99 22.88 49.57 7.33
CA THR A 99 22.88 48.44 8.26
C THR A 99 23.57 47.21 7.71
N LYS A 100 23.82 47.20 6.39
CA LYS A 100 24.33 46.06 5.60
C LYS A 100 23.48 44.80 5.78
N PHE A 101 22.16 44.96 5.90
CA PHE A 101 21.23 43.85 6.06
C PHE A 101 21.27 42.95 4.80
N PRO A 102 21.66 41.66 4.90
CA PRO A 102 21.89 40.81 3.73
C PRO A 102 20.60 40.17 3.22
N LYS A 103 19.62 40.97 2.82
CA LYS A 103 18.30 40.47 2.35
C LYS A 103 18.42 39.40 1.26
N ASP A 104 19.31 39.61 0.28
CA ASP A 104 19.47 38.70 -0.87
C ASP A 104 20.10 37.34 -0.51
N LYS A 105 20.64 37.22 0.72
CA LYS A 105 21.12 35.93 1.25
C LYS A 105 20.03 35.09 1.89
N LEU A 106 18.87 35.68 2.22
CA LEU A 106 17.75 34.95 2.82
C LEU A 106 17.05 34.05 1.80
N SER A 107 16.71 32.82 2.21
CA SER A 107 15.86 31.92 1.42
C SER A 107 14.44 32.45 1.32
N ASN A 108 13.91 32.98 2.42
CA ASN A 108 12.60 33.61 2.49
C ASN A 108 12.69 34.87 3.36
N TYR A 109 12.11 35.96 2.87
CA TYR A 109 11.88 37.19 3.62
C TYR A 109 10.39 37.49 3.59
N ILE A 110 9.71 37.19 4.68
CA ILE A 110 8.25 37.21 4.81
C ILE A 110 7.87 38.40 5.68
N VAL A 111 6.90 39.19 5.22
CA VAL A 111 6.38 40.33 5.96
C VAL A 111 4.91 40.08 6.23
N GLU A 112 4.50 40.23 7.48
CA GLU A 112 3.08 40.16 7.83
C GLU A 112 2.38 41.42 7.32
N ASP A 113 1.40 41.24 6.45
CA ASP A 113 0.56 42.30 5.94
C ASP A 113 -0.92 41.98 6.18
N SER A 114 -1.78 42.98 6.01
CA SER A 114 -3.23 42.84 6.20
C SER A 114 -3.93 42.07 5.07
N GLN A 115 -3.23 41.77 3.98
CA GLN A 115 -3.78 41.11 2.79
C GLN A 115 -3.62 39.59 2.85
N HIS A 116 -2.65 39.09 3.62
CA HIS A 116 -2.32 37.67 3.70
C HIS A 116 -2.49 37.13 5.13
N PRO A 117 -3.39 36.15 5.35
CA PRO A 117 -3.49 35.47 6.63
C PRO A 117 -2.16 34.82 7.03
N LEU A 118 -1.81 34.88 8.32
CA LEU A 118 -0.59 34.30 8.90
C LEU A 118 -0.29 32.87 8.40
N VAL A 119 -1.32 32.02 8.31
CA VAL A 119 -1.20 30.64 7.82
C VAL A 119 -0.62 30.60 6.39
N LYS A 120 -1.10 31.46 5.49
CA LYS A 120 -0.65 31.52 4.09
C LYS A 120 0.79 32.02 3.99
N ASN A 121 1.19 32.94 4.86
CA ASN A 121 2.59 33.40 4.94
C ASN A 121 3.51 32.27 5.41
N LEU A 122 3.07 31.47 6.40
CA LEU A 122 3.83 30.33 6.91
C LEU A 122 3.92 29.17 5.92
N GLU A 123 2.97 29.03 4.98
CA GLU A 123 3.04 28.06 3.89
C GLU A 123 4.25 28.28 2.96
N LEU A 124 4.82 29.49 2.91
CA LEU A 124 6.06 29.77 2.16
C LEU A 124 7.30 29.11 2.79
N LEU A 125 7.28 28.85 4.10
CA LEU A 125 8.35 28.12 4.79
C LEU A 125 8.25 26.61 4.61
N SER A 126 7.22 26.16 3.89
CA SER A 126 6.77 24.79 4.02
C SER A 126 7.60 23.76 3.24
N GLU A 127 8.47 24.23 2.34
CA GLU A 127 9.51 23.45 1.66
C GLU A 127 10.74 23.20 2.55
N LEU A 128 10.94 24.02 3.58
CA LEU A 128 12.10 23.98 4.49
C LEU A 128 11.85 23.13 5.75
N ILE A 129 10.63 22.60 5.91
CA ILE A 129 10.22 21.79 7.06
C ILE A 129 11.02 20.47 7.19
N HIS A 130 11.63 20.01 6.09
CA HIS A 130 12.49 18.82 6.07
C HIS A 130 13.85 19.04 6.73
N GLN A 131 14.20 20.28 7.05
CA GLN A 131 15.48 20.67 7.63
C GLN A 131 15.37 20.79 9.15
N LYS A 132 16.48 20.55 9.86
CA LYS A 132 16.54 20.87 11.29
C LYS A 132 16.53 22.38 11.48
N MET A 133 15.33 22.94 11.68
CA MET A 133 15.09 24.38 11.79
C MET A 133 15.20 24.87 13.24
N LEU A 134 15.93 25.97 13.45
CA LEU A 134 15.95 26.72 14.71
C LEU A 134 15.21 28.03 14.54
N LEU A 135 14.15 28.22 15.34
CA LEU A 135 13.48 29.51 15.48
C LEU A 135 14.28 30.40 16.46
N ILE A 136 14.70 31.57 15.99
CA ILE A 136 15.30 32.62 16.81
C ILE A 136 14.33 33.79 16.86
N VAL A 137 13.68 33.98 18.00
CA VAL A 137 12.81 35.12 18.28
C VAL A 137 13.67 36.24 18.89
N LEU A 138 13.55 37.47 18.39
CA LEU A 138 14.24 38.59 19.01
C LEU A 138 13.65 38.86 20.41
N PRO A 139 14.48 38.91 21.48
CA PRO A 139 13.97 39.09 22.85
C PRO A 139 13.14 40.37 23.06
N VAL A 140 13.36 41.39 22.22
CA VAL A 140 12.56 42.61 22.26
C VAL A 140 11.19 42.43 21.61
N TYR A 141 11.06 41.59 20.58
CA TYR A 141 9.78 41.30 19.93
C TYR A 141 8.88 40.47 20.81
N GLU A 142 9.43 39.50 21.54
CA GLU A 142 8.66 38.69 22.51
C GLU A 142 8.04 39.56 23.61
N ARG A 143 8.72 40.65 24.00
CA ARG A 143 8.24 41.62 25.00
C ARG A 143 7.24 42.62 24.42
N ILE A 144 7.54 43.19 23.26
CA ILE A 144 6.77 44.30 22.65
C ILE A 144 5.54 43.79 21.90
N PHE A 145 5.65 42.64 21.24
CA PHE A 145 4.62 42.04 20.38
C PHE A 145 4.23 40.65 20.91
N SER A 146 3.97 40.53 22.21
CA SER A 146 3.74 39.25 22.89
C SER A 146 2.59 38.44 22.30
N GLU A 147 1.44 39.07 22.01
CA GLU A 147 0.29 38.40 21.39
C GLU A 147 0.62 37.85 19.99
N LYS A 148 1.18 38.68 19.11
CA LYS A 148 1.60 38.26 17.76
C LYS A 148 2.65 37.15 17.80
N THR A 149 3.63 37.26 18.70
CA THR A 149 4.69 36.25 18.86
C THR A 149 4.12 34.92 19.32
N LYS A 150 3.16 34.95 20.24
CA LYS A 150 2.46 33.75 20.72
C LYS A 150 1.62 33.12 19.62
N GLU A 151 0.81 33.92 18.92
CA GLU A 151 -0.01 33.46 17.79
C GLU A 151 0.85 32.85 16.67
N PHE A 152 1.96 33.49 16.33
CA PHE A 152 2.95 32.96 15.38
C PHE A 152 3.51 31.60 15.85
N GLY A 153 3.95 31.51 17.11
CA GLY A 153 4.51 30.27 17.65
C GLY A 153 3.51 29.12 17.67
N GLU A 154 2.25 29.37 18.06
CA GLU A 154 1.17 28.38 18.05
C GLU A 154 0.81 27.94 16.63
N THR A 155 0.71 28.89 15.70
CA THR A 155 0.39 28.61 14.29
C THR A 155 1.52 27.84 13.61
N LEU A 156 2.78 28.25 13.80
CA LEU A 156 3.95 27.54 13.29
C LEU A 156 4.02 26.13 13.86
N LYS A 157 3.80 25.95 15.17
CA LYS A 157 3.77 24.62 15.80
C LYS A 157 2.67 23.74 15.21
N SER A 158 1.46 24.28 15.03
CA SER A 158 0.33 23.56 14.42
C SER A 158 0.62 23.17 12.96
N LEU A 159 1.23 24.07 12.20
CA LEU A 159 1.64 23.82 10.81
C LEU A 159 2.72 22.72 10.73
N LEU A 160 3.72 22.78 11.61
CA LEU A 160 4.77 21.74 11.69
C LEU A 160 4.20 20.38 12.13
N MET A 161 3.27 20.36 13.10
CA MET A 161 2.62 19.12 13.55
C MET A 161 1.73 18.51 12.46
N SER A 162 0.89 19.31 11.81
CA SER A 162 0.00 18.85 10.73
C SER A 162 0.80 18.35 9.51
N LYS A 163 1.83 19.09 9.07
CA LYS A 163 2.76 18.65 8.03
C LYS A 163 3.49 17.38 8.42
N GLY A 164 4.01 17.29 9.65
CA GLY A 164 4.68 16.10 10.16
C GLY A 164 3.78 14.87 10.12
N SER A 165 2.53 14.98 10.60
CA SER A 165 1.55 13.90 10.55
C SER A 165 1.16 13.51 9.12
N ASN A 166 0.91 14.48 8.24
CA ASN A 166 0.58 14.22 6.83
C ASN A 166 1.75 13.58 6.08
N MET A 167 2.98 14.00 6.39
CA MET A 167 4.21 13.46 5.80
C MET A 167 4.47 12.03 6.26
N VAL A 168 4.28 11.74 7.55
CA VAL A 168 4.36 10.38 8.11
C VAL A 168 3.29 9.50 7.45
N ALA A 169 2.04 9.94 7.38
CA ALA A 169 0.96 9.20 6.73
C ALA A 169 1.23 8.99 5.22
N ALA A 170 1.64 10.02 4.49
CA ALA A 170 2.00 9.91 3.08
C ALA A 170 3.20 8.97 2.85
N THR A 171 4.19 8.98 3.74
CA THR A 171 5.33 8.06 3.65
C THR A 171 4.92 6.62 3.94
N LEU A 172 4.09 6.42 4.97
CA LEU A 172 3.59 5.10 5.35
C LEU A 172 2.71 4.50 4.26
N PHE A 173 1.83 5.30 3.64
CA PHE A 173 0.81 4.77 2.72
C PHE A 173 1.10 4.94 1.23
N SER A 174 1.97 5.86 0.78
CA SER A 174 2.24 6.07 -0.67
C SER A 174 2.68 4.81 -1.40
N LYS A 175 3.58 4.04 -0.79
CA LYS A 175 4.00 2.73 -1.31
C LYS A 175 2.81 1.77 -1.38
N ARG A 176 1.97 1.73 -0.34
CA ARG A 176 0.80 0.85 -0.27
C ARG A 176 -0.27 1.23 -1.29
N TRP A 177 -0.58 2.51 -1.48
CA TRP A 177 -1.51 2.98 -2.51
C TRP A 177 -1.03 2.60 -3.91
N THR A 178 0.25 2.82 -4.21
CA THR A 178 0.83 2.46 -5.52
C THR A 178 0.78 0.94 -5.74
N LEU A 179 1.15 0.16 -4.73
CA LEU A 179 1.06 -1.30 -4.76
C LEU A 179 -0.38 -1.78 -4.98
N ASN A 180 -1.33 -1.25 -4.22
CA ASN A 180 -2.75 -1.59 -4.35
C ASN A 180 -3.28 -1.25 -5.75
N ALA A 181 -2.95 -0.06 -6.27
CA ALA A 181 -3.32 0.32 -7.64
C ALA A 181 -2.78 -0.68 -8.66
N LEU A 182 -1.50 -1.06 -8.59
CA LEU A 182 -0.88 -2.05 -9.48
C LEU A 182 -1.54 -3.44 -9.40
N MET A 183 -1.81 -3.91 -8.18
CA MET A 183 -2.45 -5.21 -7.94
C MET A 183 -3.91 -5.24 -8.41
N ASN A 184 -4.64 -4.15 -8.19
CA ASN A 184 -6.06 -4.04 -8.54
C ASN A 184 -6.28 -3.72 -10.02
N LEU A 185 -5.27 -3.18 -10.72
CA LEU A 185 -5.40 -2.64 -12.08
C LEU A 185 -6.03 -3.66 -13.05
N PRO A 186 -5.56 -4.93 -13.14
CA PRO A 186 -6.13 -5.87 -14.11
C PRO A 186 -7.59 -6.24 -13.81
N GLY A 187 -7.97 -6.32 -12.53
CA GLY A 187 -9.35 -6.55 -12.11
C GLY A 187 -10.24 -5.34 -12.36
N THR A 188 -9.72 -4.13 -12.18
CA THR A 188 -10.44 -2.87 -12.34
C THR A 188 -10.98 -2.68 -13.75
N PHE A 189 -10.21 -3.04 -14.78
CA PHE A 189 -10.66 -2.97 -16.18
C PHE A 189 -11.72 -4.01 -16.57
N LYS A 190 -12.14 -4.89 -15.64
CA LYS A 190 -13.28 -5.80 -15.81
C LYS A 190 -14.59 -5.24 -15.23
N HIS A 191 -14.52 -4.05 -14.63
CA HIS A 191 -15.63 -3.45 -13.89
C HIS A 191 -15.91 -2.04 -14.41
N GLU A 192 -17.13 -1.55 -14.20
CA GLU A 192 -17.52 -0.20 -14.62
C GLU A 192 -17.10 0.84 -13.59
N ASN A 193 -16.65 2.01 -14.06
CA ASN A 193 -16.51 3.19 -13.21
C ASN A 193 -17.90 3.73 -12.79
N ILE A 194 -18.10 3.99 -11.49
CA ILE A 194 -19.40 4.42 -10.95
C ILE A 194 -19.86 5.77 -11.53
N ILE A 195 -18.95 6.74 -11.70
CA ILE A 195 -19.29 8.10 -12.14
C ILE A 195 -19.63 8.11 -13.63
N LEU A 196 -18.79 7.48 -14.45
CA LEU A 196 -18.97 7.47 -15.90
C LEU A 196 -20.20 6.67 -16.35
N HIS A 197 -20.39 5.47 -15.78
CA HIS A 197 -21.34 4.51 -16.34
C HIS A 197 -22.69 4.49 -15.63
N LYS A 198 -22.77 4.96 -14.37
CA LYS A 198 -23.97 4.77 -13.54
C LYS A 198 -24.70 6.06 -13.16
N LYS A 199 -24.24 7.24 -13.60
CA LYS A 199 -24.89 8.53 -13.34
C LYS A 199 -26.40 8.54 -13.59
N LYS A 200 -26.87 7.92 -14.68
CA LYS A 200 -28.30 7.83 -15.03
C LYS A 200 -29.18 7.19 -13.94
N HIS A 201 -28.62 6.34 -13.08
CA HIS A 201 -29.36 5.66 -12.03
C HIS A 201 -29.57 6.51 -10.79
N PHE A 202 -28.73 7.54 -10.56
CA PHE A 202 -28.69 8.32 -9.31
C PHE A 202 -29.01 9.80 -9.49
N LYS A 203 -28.83 10.33 -10.70
CA LYS A 203 -29.16 11.72 -11.02
C LYS A 203 -30.58 12.06 -10.61
N ASN A 204 -30.74 13.16 -9.89
CA ASN A 204 -32.00 13.68 -9.37
C ASN A 204 -32.76 12.74 -8.42
N LYS A 205 -32.09 11.75 -7.81
CA LYS A 205 -32.71 10.84 -6.83
C LYS A 205 -32.16 11.05 -5.42
N PRO A 206 -32.93 10.71 -4.37
CA PRO A 206 -32.45 10.72 -2.99
C PRO A 206 -31.52 9.54 -2.71
N VAL A 207 -30.49 9.77 -1.88
CA VAL A 207 -29.59 8.73 -1.39
C VAL A 207 -29.40 8.85 0.13
N ILE A 208 -29.18 7.72 0.77
CA ILE A 208 -28.85 7.59 2.19
C ILE A 208 -27.42 7.12 2.29
N LEU A 209 -26.60 7.87 3.01
CA LEU A 209 -25.23 7.50 3.35
C LEU A 209 -25.21 7.00 4.80
N VAL A 210 -24.96 5.71 4.97
CA VAL A 210 -25.00 5.03 6.27
C VAL A 210 -23.58 4.82 6.79
N SER A 211 -23.30 5.40 7.96
CA SER A 211 -22.04 5.31 8.69
C SER A 211 -22.20 4.54 10.01
N ALA A 212 -21.08 4.03 10.53
CA ALA A 212 -21.05 3.06 11.64
C ALA A 212 -21.12 3.68 13.05
N GLY A 213 -21.54 4.95 13.16
CA GLY A 213 -21.61 5.64 14.44
C GLY A 213 -22.70 5.06 15.35
N PRO A 214 -22.60 5.30 16.67
CA PRO A 214 -23.44 4.68 17.70
C PRO A 214 -24.94 4.99 17.61
N SER A 215 -25.36 5.93 16.76
CA SER A 215 -26.79 6.16 16.52
C SER A 215 -27.40 5.27 15.43
N LEU A 216 -26.59 4.52 14.68
CA LEU A 216 -27.09 3.63 13.63
C LEU A 216 -28.05 2.56 14.19
N ASP A 217 -27.76 2.03 15.38
CA ASP A 217 -28.62 1.05 16.08
C ASP A 217 -30.07 1.54 16.23
N GLU A 218 -30.28 2.86 16.38
CA GLU A 218 -31.61 3.47 16.56
C GLU A 218 -32.39 3.59 15.24
N GLU A 219 -31.73 3.45 14.08
CA GLU A 219 -32.29 3.71 12.75
C GLU A 219 -32.49 2.45 11.89
N LEU A 220 -32.13 1.27 12.40
CA LEU A 220 -32.18 0.01 11.66
C LEU A 220 -33.57 -0.29 11.07
N GLU A 221 -34.64 -0.06 11.83
CA GLU A 221 -36.01 -0.32 11.35
C GLU A 221 -36.44 0.69 10.27
N ASN A 222 -36.06 1.96 10.43
CA ASN A 222 -36.29 2.98 9.42
C ASN A 222 -35.57 2.64 8.10
N LEU A 223 -34.32 2.19 8.18
CA LEU A 223 -33.56 1.72 7.01
C LEU A 223 -34.21 0.50 6.35
N ARG A 224 -34.73 -0.44 7.15
CA ARG A 224 -35.47 -1.61 6.65
C ARG A 224 -36.71 -1.19 5.85
N ILE A 225 -37.49 -0.23 6.35
CA ILE A 225 -38.66 0.32 5.68
C ILE A 225 -38.27 0.97 4.34
N ILE A 226 -37.22 1.80 4.35
CA ILE A 226 -36.73 2.50 3.14
C ILE A 226 -36.27 1.50 2.08
N LYS A 227 -35.48 0.50 2.48
CA LYS A 227 -34.98 -0.54 1.58
C LYS A 227 -36.12 -1.34 0.97
N LYS A 228 -37.06 -1.80 1.79
CA LYS A 228 -38.21 -2.61 1.34
C LYS A 228 -39.11 -1.85 0.36
N ARG A 229 -39.32 -0.55 0.57
CA ARG A 229 -40.15 0.31 -0.28
C ARG A 229 -39.38 0.93 -1.46
N GLY A 230 -38.06 0.86 -1.47
CA GLY A 230 -37.19 1.44 -2.51
C GLY A 230 -37.28 2.97 -2.59
N LEU A 231 -37.43 3.65 -1.45
CA LEU A 231 -37.67 5.10 -1.37
C LEU A 231 -36.42 5.95 -1.61
N ALA A 232 -35.25 5.42 -1.31
CA ALA A 232 -33.95 6.05 -1.54
C ALA A 232 -32.88 4.95 -1.66
N TYR A 233 -31.81 5.24 -2.40
CA TYR A 233 -30.67 4.31 -2.48
C TYR A 233 -29.87 4.35 -1.18
N ILE A 234 -29.58 3.18 -0.60
CA ILE A 234 -28.81 3.05 0.64
C ILE A 234 -27.37 2.66 0.31
N PHE A 235 -26.43 3.54 0.65
CA PHE A 235 -25.00 3.31 0.53
C PHE A 235 -24.38 3.15 1.92
N ALA A 236 -23.83 1.97 2.21
CA ALA A 236 -23.14 1.70 3.47
C ALA A 236 -21.64 1.95 3.33
N VAL A 237 -21.04 2.72 4.25
CA VAL A 237 -19.61 3.00 4.21
C VAL A 237 -18.85 2.23 5.31
N GLY A 238 -17.76 1.57 4.91
CA GLY A 238 -16.87 0.85 5.84
C GLY A 238 -17.65 -0.08 6.78
N SER A 239 -17.38 0.03 8.09
CA SER A 239 -17.96 -0.83 9.13
C SER A 239 -19.49 -0.77 9.26
N ALA A 240 -20.16 0.22 8.66
CA ALA A 240 -21.63 0.24 8.61
C ALA A 240 -22.18 -0.98 7.86
N THR A 241 -21.44 -1.46 6.86
CA THR A 241 -21.80 -2.65 6.07
C THR A 241 -22.05 -3.86 6.95
N LYS A 242 -21.14 -4.12 7.89
CA LYS A 242 -21.25 -5.22 8.84
C LYS A 242 -22.51 -5.14 9.69
N VAL A 243 -22.81 -3.96 10.23
CA VAL A 243 -24.00 -3.72 11.07
C VAL A 243 -25.28 -4.02 10.29
N LEU A 244 -25.38 -3.51 9.05
CA LEU A 244 -26.57 -3.73 8.22
C LEU A 244 -26.74 -5.21 7.83
N VAL A 245 -25.66 -5.88 7.42
CA VAL A 245 -25.69 -7.30 7.02
C VAL A 245 -26.09 -8.20 8.18
N LEU A 246 -25.54 -7.99 9.39
CA LEU A 246 -25.93 -8.74 10.60
C LEU A 246 -27.41 -8.57 10.96
N ASN A 247 -28.01 -7.45 10.58
CA ASN A 247 -29.43 -7.15 10.79
C ASN A 247 -30.32 -7.49 9.58
N ASN A 248 -29.80 -8.23 8.60
CA ASN A 248 -30.51 -8.60 7.36
C ASN A 248 -31.04 -7.38 6.59
N ILE A 249 -30.24 -6.32 6.51
CA ILE A 249 -30.49 -5.12 5.72
C ILE A 249 -29.38 -5.05 4.66
N TYR A 250 -29.67 -5.40 3.42
CA TYR A 250 -28.69 -5.38 2.36
C TYR A 250 -28.69 -4.03 1.64
N PRO A 251 -27.62 -3.21 1.74
CA PRO A 251 -27.59 -1.90 1.11
C PRO A 251 -27.64 -2.01 -0.42
N ASP A 252 -27.98 -0.92 -1.10
CA ASP A 252 -27.93 -0.86 -2.57
C ASP A 252 -26.50 -0.83 -3.11
N ALA A 253 -25.55 -0.37 -2.29
CA ALA A 253 -24.12 -0.62 -2.45
C ALA A 253 -23.39 -0.49 -1.12
N MET A 254 -22.27 -1.20 -1.00
CA MET A 254 -21.28 -0.96 0.04
C MET A 254 -20.06 -0.24 -0.54
N CYS A 255 -19.43 0.60 0.26
CA CYS A 255 -18.36 1.48 -0.20
C CYS A 255 -17.09 1.31 0.63
N THR A 256 -15.95 1.20 -0.05
CA THR A 256 -14.64 1.00 0.59
C THR A 256 -13.53 1.74 -0.14
N TYR A 257 -12.52 2.22 0.59
CA TYR A 257 -11.30 2.78 -0.01
C TYR A 257 -10.04 2.59 0.83
N ASP A 258 -10.14 1.98 2.02
CA ASP A 258 -9.02 1.86 2.93
C ASP A 258 -7.88 1.01 2.30
N PRO A 259 -6.64 1.53 2.24
CA PRO A 259 -5.53 0.84 1.61
C PRO A 259 -4.96 -0.34 2.41
N GLN A 260 -5.33 -0.48 3.68
CA GLN A 260 -4.74 -1.47 4.60
C GLN A 260 -5.16 -2.89 4.23
N SER A 261 -4.24 -3.84 4.40
CA SER A 261 -4.45 -5.27 4.09
C SER A 261 -5.64 -5.83 4.86
N HIS A 262 -5.77 -5.52 6.15
CA HIS A 262 -6.85 -6.02 7.00
C HIS A 262 -8.24 -5.43 6.70
N ASN A 263 -8.38 -4.49 5.74
CA ASN A 263 -9.68 -3.90 5.40
C ASN A 263 -10.72 -4.96 4.96
N HIS A 264 -10.27 -6.08 4.39
CA HIS A 264 -11.17 -7.18 4.01
C HIS A 264 -12.00 -7.71 5.19
N THR A 265 -11.51 -7.60 6.43
CA THR A 265 -12.19 -8.09 7.64
C THR A 265 -13.49 -7.35 7.95
N VAL A 266 -13.67 -6.14 7.42
CA VAL A 266 -14.91 -5.35 7.51
C VAL A 266 -16.07 -6.06 6.79
N PHE A 267 -15.77 -6.88 5.80
CA PHE A 267 -16.74 -7.57 4.95
C PHE A 267 -16.87 -9.05 5.30
N LYS A 268 -16.44 -9.45 6.50
CA LYS A 268 -16.38 -10.86 6.92
C LYS A 268 -17.69 -11.59 6.87
N GLU A 269 -18.73 -10.92 7.36
CA GLU A 269 -20.07 -11.45 7.40
C GLU A 269 -20.63 -11.70 5.99
N ILE A 270 -20.15 -10.98 4.96
CA ILE A 270 -20.62 -11.15 3.57
C ILE A 270 -20.08 -12.46 3.00
N TYR A 271 -18.78 -12.73 3.14
CA TYR A 271 -18.20 -13.94 2.59
C TYR A 271 -18.50 -15.19 3.44
N GLU A 272 -18.72 -15.04 4.75
CA GLU A 272 -19.18 -16.16 5.61
C GLU A 272 -20.63 -16.56 5.31
N GLN A 273 -21.47 -15.63 4.87
CA GLN A 273 -22.86 -15.90 4.48
C GLN A 273 -23.04 -16.11 2.96
N GLU A 274 -21.93 -16.20 2.20
CA GLU A 274 -21.93 -16.36 0.73
C GLU A 274 -22.79 -15.34 -0.02
N ILE A 275 -22.88 -14.11 0.51
CA ILE A 275 -23.65 -13.03 -0.10
C ILE A 275 -22.89 -12.50 -1.33
N THR A 276 -23.51 -12.64 -2.50
CA THR A 276 -22.87 -12.38 -3.80
C THR A 276 -23.61 -11.35 -4.66
N ASP A 277 -24.63 -10.67 -4.16
CA ASP A 277 -25.52 -9.80 -4.92
C ASP A 277 -25.49 -8.32 -4.52
N ILE A 278 -24.80 -7.94 -3.43
CA ILE A 278 -24.67 -6.55 -2.96
C ILE A 278 -23.47 -5.87 -3.61
N PRO A 279 -23.60 -4.91 -4.54
CA PRO A 279 -22.44 -4.34 -5.24
C PRO A 279 -21.47 -3.58 -4.32
N MET A 280 -20.16 -3.78 -4.53
CA MET A 280 -19.08 -3.03 -3.90
C MET A 280 -18.63 -1.87 -4.79
N ILE A 281 -18.66 -0.65 -4.26
CA ILE A 281 -18.02 0.53 -4.85
C ILE A 281 -16.68 0.74 -4.16
N TYR A 282 -15.58 0.55 -4.89
CA TYR A 282 -14.24 0.60 -4.31
C TYR A 282 -13.35 1.68 -4.93
N GLY A 283 -12.52 2.30 -4.11
CA GLY A 283 -11.42 3.13 -4.60
C GLY A 283 -10.32 2.25 -5.17
N THR A 284 -9.76 2.58 -6.34
CA THR A 284 -8.75 1.75 -7.03
C THR A 284 -7.50 1.43 -6.20
N THR A 285 -7.22 2.22 -5.16
CA THR A 285 -6.11 2.04 -4.20
C THR A 285 -6.50 1.32 -2.90
N VAL A 286 -7.71 0.77 -2.80
CA VAL A 286 -8.14 -0.08 -1.67
C VAL A 286 -7.21 -1.28 -1.49
N GLY A 287 -7.02 -1.78 -0.26
CA GLY A 287 -6.26 -3.00 -0.01
C GLY A 287 -6.70 -4.13 -0.94
N PHE A 288 -5.79 -4.61 -1.79
CA PHE A 288 -6.12 -5.54 -2.88
C PHE A 288 -6.72 -6.86 -2.38
N GLU A 289 -6.40 -7.24 -1.14
CA GLU A 289 -6.96 -8.38 -0.43
C GLU A 289 -8.48 -8.25 -0.33
N THR A 290 -9.00 -7.04 -0.11
CA THR A 290 -10.45 -6.78 -0.07
C THR A 290 -11.14 -7.24 -1.36
N LEU A 291 -10.53 -6.97 -2.51
CA LEU A 291 -11.09 -7.35 -3.81
C LEU A 291 -10.89 -8.84 -4.12
N GLN A 292 -9.82 -9.45 -3.59
CA GLN A 292 -9.58 -10.89 -3.71
C GLN A 292 -10.60 -11.71 -2.91
N PHE A 293 -11.00 -11.24 -1.72
CA PHE A 293 -11.97 -11.93 -0.88
C PHE A 293 -13.41 -11.75 -1.34
N TYR A 294 -13.76 -10.58 -1.85
CA TYR A 294 -15.14 -10.26 -2.16
C TYR A 294 -15.55 -10.82 -3.54
N GLN A 295 -16.57 -11.70 -3.58
CA GLN A 295 -16.99 -12.40 -4.81
C GLN A 295 -18.17 -11.76 -5.56
N GLY A 296 -18.86 -10.78 -4.97
CA GLY A 296 -19.99 -10.12 -5.63
C GLY A 296 -19.60 -9.02 -6.65
N PRO A 297 -20.61 -8.30 -7.19
CA PRO A 297 -20.42 -7.26 -8.20
C PRO A 297 -19.54 -6.11 -7.70
N LYS A 298 -18.69 -5.59 -8.57
CA LYS A 298 -17.77 -4.50 -8.23
C LYS A 298 -17.91 -3.34 -9.21
N LEU A 299 -17.82 -2.13 -8.70
CA LEU A 299 -17.64 -0.89 -9.46
C LEU A 299 -16.52 -0.10 -8.81
N TYR A 300 -15.83 0.72 -9.60
CA TYR A 300 -14.68 1.47 -9.08
C TYR A 300 -14.85 2.99 -9.21
N PHE A 301 -14.07 3.71 -8.41
CA PHE A 301 -13.75 5.12 -8.58
C PHE A 301 -12.26 5.35 -8.36
N VAL A 302 -11.75 6.47 -8.85
CA VAL A 302 -10.34 6.84 -8.72
C VAL A 302 -10.20 8.03 -7.77
N THR A 303 -9.21 7.98 -6.88
CA THR A 303 -8.84 9.13 -6.03
C THR A 303 -7.57 9.81 -6.52
N SER A 304 -7.28 11.01 -6.03
CA SER A 304 -6.07 11.76 -6.35
C SER A 304 -4.75 11.10 -5.87
N GLN A 305 -4.82 10.00 -5.11
CA GLN A 305 -3.62 9.21 -4.77
C GLN A 305 -3.25 8.21 -5.87
N ASP A 306 -4.19 7.85 -6.76
CA ASP A 306 -3.92 6.90 -7.84
C ASP A 306 -3.38 7.61 -9.09
N HIS A 307 -2.07 7.47 -9.29
CA HIS A 307 -1.36 8.03 -10.44
C HIS A 307 -1.19 7.02 -11.59
N ILE A 308 -1.70 5.79 -11.42
CA ILE A 308 -1.51 4.68 -12.36
C ILE A 308 -2.78 4.45 -13.16
N THR A 309 -3.90 4.14 -12.50
CA THR A 309 -5.13 3.71 -13.17
C THR A 309 -5.62 4.71 -14.23
N PRO A 310 -5.64 6.04 -13.97
CA PRO A 310 -6.00 7.02 -15.00
C PRO A 310 -5.19 6.96 -16.28
N GLN A 311 -3.90 6.62 -16.19
CA GLN A 311 -3.01 6.60 -17.35
C GLN A 311 -3.25 5.37 -18.23
N PHE A 312 -3.70 4.27 -17.63
CA PHE A 312 -4.05 3.05 -18.35
C PHE A 312 -5.47 3.08 -18.92
N TYR A 313 -6.28 4.11 -18.63
CA TYR A 313 -7.60 4.27 -19.23
C TYR A 313 -7.50 5.04 -20.56
N LYS A 314 -8.31 4.68 -21.56
CA LYS A 314 -8.27 5.30 -22.90
C LYS A 314 -8.64 6.78 -22.88
N GLU A 315 -9.66 7.11 -22.09
CA GLU A 315 -10.18 8.45 -21.91
C GLU A 315 -9.78 9.06 -20.56
N GLN A 316 -10.18 10.29 -20.31
CA GLN A 316 -9.96 10.92 -19.00
C GLN A 316 -10.93 10.36 -17.96
N LEU A 317 -10.39 9.66 -16.95
CA LEU A 317 -11.19 9.21 -15.82
C LEU A 317 -11.52 10.39 -14.87
N PRO A 318 -12.75 10.43 -14.30
CA PRO A 318 -13.07 11.29 -13.18
C PRO A 318 -12.21 10.90 -11.97
N VAL A 319 -11.54 11.89 -11.37
CA VAL A 319 -10.70 11.72 -10.19
C VAL A 319 -11.32 12.50 -9.02
N ILE A 320 -11.58 11.79 -7.93
CA ILE A 320 -12.10 12.36 -6.69
C ILE A 320 -10.93 12.82 -5.82
N SER A 321 -11.06 13.96 -5.14
CA SER A 321 -10.02 14.39 -4.19
C SER A 321 -9.96 13.42 -3.03
N ASP A 322 -8.77 12.93 -2.72
CA ASP A 322 -8.56 12.07 -1.58
C ASP A 322 -9.00 12.76 -0.28
N ALA A 323 -9.55 11.99 0.65
CA ALA A 323 -10.15 12.50 1.86
C ALA A 323 -9.89 11.57 3.04
N PRO A 324 -9.96 12.04 4.30
CA PRO A 324 -9.70 11.20 5.47
C PRO A 324 -10.72 10.09 5.72
N THR A 325 -11.90 10.16 5.10
CA THR A 325 -12.97 9.17 5.28
C THR A 325 -13.68 8.84 3.98
N ILE A 326 -14.13 7.60 3.87
CA ILE A 326 -14.99 7.14 2.78
C ILE A 326 -16.32 7.90 2.71
N ALA A 327 -16.83 8.42 3.84
CA ALA A 327 -18.05 9.22 3.86
C ALA A 327 -17.88 10.50 3.00
N LEU A 328 -16.78 11.23 3.19
CA LEU A 328 -16.48 12.43 2.40
C LEU A 328 -16.18 12.09 0.93
N ILE A 329 -15.52 10.97 0.64
CA ILE A 329 -15.38 10.47 -0.73
C ILE A 329 -16.75 10.23 -1.38
N MET A 330 -17.68 9.61 -0.68
CA MET A 330 -19.02 9.34 -1.21
C MET A 330 -19.82 10.63 -1.43
N LEU A 331 -19.68 11.65 -0.57
CA LEU A 331 -20.26 12.97 -0.82
C LEU A 331 -19.76 13.59 -2.13
N GLN A 332 -18.46 13.45 -2.42
CA GLN A 332 -17.89 13.91 -3.70
C GLN A 332 -18.45 13.12 -4.90
N ILE A 333 -18.60 11.80 -4.75
CA ILE A 333 -19.19 10.95 -5.79
C ILE A 333 -20.66 11.31 -6.02
N PHE A 334 -21.46 11.52 -4.97
CA PHE A 334 -22.87 11.91 -5.09
C PHE A 334 -23.04 13.26 -5.77
N HIS A 335 -22.16 14.22 -5.49
CA HIS A 335 -22.12 15.49 -6.21
C HIS A 335 -21.84 15.26 -7.72
N ALA A 336 -20.83 14.47 -8.07
CA ALA A 336 -20.51 14.15 -9.47
C ALA A 336 -21.65 13.40 -10.20
N LEU A 337 -22.39 12.57 -9.46
CA LEU A 337 -23.57 11.84 -9.94
C LEU A 337 -24.84 12.71 -10.04
N GLU A 338 -24.80 13.97 -9.60
CA GLU A 338 -25.95 14.89 -9.56
C GLU A 338 -27.14 14.35 -8.74
N VAL A 339 -26.85 13.76 -7.59
CA VAL A 339 -27.86 13.31 -6.62
C VAL A 339 -28.70 14.50 -6.14
N LYS A 340 -30.02 14.29 -5.97
CA LYS A 340 -30.96 15.35 -5.56
C LYS A 340 -30.79 15.79 -4.11
N GLN A 341 -30.59 14.83 -3.21
CA GLN A 341 -30.55 15.03 -1.77
C GLN A 341 -29.79 13.88 -1.13
N VAL A 342 -28.86 14.20 -0.23
CA VAL A 342 -28.15 13.22 0.60
C VAL A 342 -28.69 13.26 2.03
N TYR A 343 -28.96 12.08 2.61
CA TYR A 343 -29.33 11.91 4.02
C TYR A 343 -28.23 11.16 4.76
N LEU A 344 -27.69 11.75 5.83
CA LEU A 344 -26.63 11.17 6.65
C LEU A 344 -27.22 10.38 7.83
N VAL A 345 -26.99 9.07 7.87
CA VAL A 345 -27.44 8.17 8.95
C VAL A 345 -26.22 7.61 9.67
N GLY A 346 -26.21 7.63 11.01
CA GLY A 346 -25.12 7.07 11.81
C GLY A 346 -23.78 7.83 11.68
N GLN A 347 -23.79 9.07 11.18
CA GLN A 347 -22.60 9.92 11.04
C GLN A 347 -22.38 10.76 12.31
N ASN A 348 -22.16 10.10 13.45
CA ASN A 348 -22.13 10.77 14.77
C ASN A 348 -21.02 11.82 14.91
N LEU A 349 -19.79 11.51 14.48
CA LEU A 349 -18.61 12.38 14.64
C LEU A 349 -18.39 12.86 16.09
N SER A 350 -18.89 12.08 17.04
CA SER A 350 -18.89 12.31 18.47
C SER A 350 -19.16 10.99 19.19
N PHE A 351 -18.89 10.98 20.49
CA PHE A 351 -19.21 9.85 21.35
C PHE A 351 -20.63 9.96 21.88
N LYS A 352 -21.43 8.89 21.73
CA LYS A 352 -22.80 8.81 22.26
C LYS A 352 -22.90 7.62 23.21
N LYS A 353 -23.47 7.82 24.40
CA LYS A 353 -23.68 6.76 25.41
C LYS A 353 -22.41 5.91 25.71
N ASN A 354 -21.25 6.56 25.80
CA ASN A 354 -19.95 5.90 26.01
C ASN A 354 -19.53 4.91 24.91
N LYS A 355 -20.07 5.05 23.70
CA LYS A 355 -19.74 4.24 22.52
C LYS A 355 -19.02 5.07 21.46
N TYR A 356 -18.06 4.44 20.79
CA TYR A 356 -17.38 4.97 19.60
C TYR A 356 -18.10 4.57 18.30
N TYR A 357 -18.62 3.34 18.25
CA TYR A 357 -19.31 2.76 17.10
C TYR A 357 -20.62 2.06 17.53
N SER A 358 -21.41 1.57 16.56
CA SER A 358 -22.55 0.64 16.76
C SER A 358 -22.19 -0.57 17.62
N GLU A 359 -23.19 -1.16 18.27
CA GLU A 359 -23.00 -2.28 19.21
C GLU A 359 -22.32 -3.51 18.58
N GLU A 360 -22.62 -3.83 17.32
CA GLU A 360 -22.06 -5.00 16.64
C GLU A 360 -20.58 -4.82 16.21
N ILE A 361 -20.01 -3.63 16.37
CA ILE A 361 -18.64 -3.32 15.94
C ILE A 361 -17.65 -3.62 17.06
N LYS A 362 -16.84 -4.66 16.86
CA LYS A 362 -15.70 -4.97 17.72
C LYS A 362 -14.50 -4.10 17.34
N ARG A 363 -13.88 -3.45 18.32
CA ARG A 363 -12.68 -2.62 18.15
C ARG A 363 -11.48 -3.29 18.80
N TYR A 364 -10.28 -3.02 18.30
CA TYR A 364 -9.06 -3.47 18.97
C TYR A 364 -8.82 -2.63 20.22
N ASP A 365 -8.70 -3.30 21.36
CA ASP A 365 -8.32 -2.72 22.64
C ASP A 365 -6.80 -2.71 22.75
N TYR A 366 -6.20 -1.52 22.74
CA TYR A 366 -4.74 -1.39 22.78
C TYR A 366 -4.14 -1.78 24.12
N GLU A 367 -4.90 -1.68 25.20
CA GLU A 367 -4.45 -2.05 26.55
C GLU A 367 -4.51 -3.56 26.73
N LYS A 368 -5.61 -4.20 26.31
CA LYS A 368 -5.82 -5.65 26.41
C LYS A 368 -5.20 -6.45 25.27
N LYS A 369 -4.84 -5.79 24.17
CA LYS A 369 -4.30 -6.39 22.94
C LYS A 369 -5.22 -7.43 22.29
N GLU A 370 -6.54 -7.20 22.35
CA GLU A 370 -7.56 -8.08 21.79
C GLU A 370 -8.72 -7.29 21.16
N LEU A 371 -9.56 -7.94 20.36
CA LEU A 371 -10.80 -7.31 19.87
C LEU A 371 -11.87 -7.37 20.97
N THR A 372 -12.37 -6.21 21.39
CA THR A 372 -13.39 -6.08 22.44
C THR A 372 -14.71 -5.55 21.86
N ASN A 373 -15.37 -4.61 22.54
CA ASN A 373 -16.67 -4.06 22.17
C ASN A 373 -16.53 -2.67 21.52
N SER A 374 -17.65 -1.97 21.31
CA SER A 374 -17.69 -0.67 20.66
C SER A 374 -17.48 0.52 21.61
N LEU A 375 -17.14 0.28 22.88
CA LEU A 375 -16.97 1.33 23.88
C LEU A 375 -15.75 2.22 23.60
N ILE A 376 -15.76 3.40 24.19
CA ILE A 376 -14.62 4.32 24.22
C ILE A 376 -13.48 3.70 25.05
N GLN A 377 -12.25 3.86 24.58
CA GLN A 377 -11.03 3.46 25.29
C GLN A 377 -10.28 4.70 25.81
N THR A 378 -9.36 4.53 26.76
CA THR A 378 -8.60 5.63 27.38
C THR A 378 -7.94 6.56 26.36
N HIS A 379 -7.39 5.99 25.28
CA HIS A 379 -6.71 6.74 24.23
C HIS A 379 -7.66 7.58 23.35
N ASP A 380 -8.93 7.19 23.22
CA ASP A 380 -9.92 7.91 22.41
C ASP A 380 -10.27 9.28 23.02
N LEU A 381 -10.11 9.40 24.34
CA LEU A 381 -10.38 10.60 25.12
C LEU A 381 -9.21 11.60 25.11
N ILE A 382 -8.05 11.20 24.57
CA ILE A 382 -6.91 12.11 24.40
C ILE A 382 -7.32 13.22 23.44
N SER A 383 -7.13 14.47 23.86
CA SER A 383 -7.55 15.65 23.10
C SER A 383 -9.06 15.66 22.78
N SER A 384 -9.88 15.12 23.69
CA SER A 384 -11.33 15.23 23.62
C SER A 384 -11.85 16.56 24.16
N PHE A 385 -12.94 17.05 23.58
CA PHE A 385 -13.58 18.32 23.93
C PHE A 385 -15.06 18.31 23.53
N GLU A 386 -15.83 19.27 24.05
CA GLU A 386 -17.26 19.39 23.75
C GLU A 386 -17.52 20.19 22.47
N VAL A 387 -18.46 19.71 21.66
CA VAL A 387 -19.02 20.42 20.50
C VAL A 387 -20.55 20.44 20.60
N LYS A 388 -21.19 21.32 19.82
CA LYS A 388 -22.66 21.41 19.76
C LYS A 388 -23.24 20.13 19.14
N ASP A 389 -24.27 19.57 19.75
CA ASP A 389 -25.04 18.45 19.16
C ASP A 389 -26.18 18.95 18.25
N VAL A 390 -26.83 18.01 17.56
CA VAL A 390 -27.96 18.29 16.65
C VAL A 390 -29.20 18.93 17.30
N HIS A 391 -29.37 18.79 18.63
CA HIS A 391 -30.46 19.38 19.41
C HIS A 391 -30.07 20.70 20.08
N GLY A 392 -28.82 21.15 19.88
CA GLY A 392 -28.26 22.36 20.45
C GLY A 392 -27.64 22.21 21.84
N GLY A 393 -27.60 21.00 22.37
CA GLY A 393 -26.84 20.62 23.55
C GLY A 393 -25.36 20.47 23.24
N LYS A 394 -24.66 19.71 24.09
CA LYS A 394 -23.22 19.43 23.94
C LYS A 394 -22.96 17.94 23.90
N VAL A 395 -21.99 17.54 23.08
CA VAL A 395 -21.51 16.18 22.97
C VAL A 395 -19.97 16.16 22.93
N ILE A 396 -19.37 15.12 23.52
CA ILE A 396 -17.91 14.96 23.51
C ILE A 396 -17.48 14.40 22.16
N THR A 397 -16.44 14.99 21.58
CA THR A 397 -15.74 14.50 20.40
C THR A 397 -14.23 14.52 20.66
N ASN A 398 -13.42 14.07 19.70
CA ASN A 398 -11.98 14.25 19.74
C ASN A 398 -11.49 14.94 18.46
N ASP A 399 -10.21 15.31 18.45
CA ASP A 399 -9.61 16.05 17.36
C ASP A 399 -9.67 15.32 16.00
N SER A 400 -9.65 13.97 15.98
CA SER A 400 -9.79 13.19 14.75
C SER A 400 -11.21 13.28 14.17
N LEU A 401 -12.23 12.97 14.98
CA LEU A 401 -13.64 13.02 14.58
C LEU A 401 -14.08 14.44 14.22
N ASN A 402 -13.59 15.45 14.96
CA ASN A 402 -13.90 16.83 14.67
C ASN A 402 -13.24 17.32 13.38
N ARG A 403 -12.02 16.87 13.04
CA ARG A 403 -11.42 17.16 11.72
C ARG A 403 -12.27 16.59 10.59
N MET A 404 -12.74 15.35 10.72
CA MET A 404 -13.67 14.75 9.74
C MET A 404 -14.96 15.57 9.59
N ARG A 405 -15.50 16.09 10.70
CA ARG A 405 -16.67 16.98 10.70
C ARG A 405 -16.39 18.27 9.91
N LEU A 406 -15.29 18.95 10.23
CA LEU A 406 -14.91 20.21 9.56
C LEU A 406 -14.65 20.00 8.06
N ASP A 407 -14.06 18.87 7.67
CA ASP A 407 -13.83 18.56 6.25
C ASP A 407 -15.15 18.33 5.49
N ILE A 408 -16.13 17.65 6.11
CA ILE A 408 -17.48 17.50 5.56
C ILE A 408 -18.16 18.87 5.43
N GLU A 409 -18.14 19.70 6.47
CA GLU A 409 -18.72 21.05 6.44
C GLU A 409 -18.13 21.91 5.34
N LYS A 410 -16.79 21.91 5.23
CA LYS A 410 -16.07 22.65 4.19
C LYS A 410 -16.47 22.19 2.79
N TYR A 411 -16.62 20.89 2.58
CA TYR A 411 -17.02 20.37 1.28
C TYR A 411 -18.47 20.72 0.93
N ILE A 412 -19.41 20.54 1.87
CA ILE A 412 -20.82 20.88 1.68
C ILE A 412 -20.98 22.36 1.30
N ASP A 413 -20.28 23.25 2.00
CA ASP A 413 -20.27 24.68 1.73
C ASP A 413 -19.66 25.00 0.35
N PHE A 414 -18.54 24.35 0.01
CA PHE A 414 -17.84 24.56 -1.26
C PHE A 414 -18.67 24.20 -2.50
N VAL A 415 -19.40 23.07 -2.46
CA VAL A 415 -20.22 22.62 -3.61
C VAL A 415 -21.71 22.98 -3.49
N ASN A 416 -22.12 23.62 -2.39
CA ASN A 416 -23.52 23.93 -2.05
C ASN A 416 -24.45 22.71 -2.22
N MET A 417 -24.03 21.56 -1.67
CA MET A 417 -24.73 20.29 -1.85
C MET A 417 -25.92 20.17 -0.87
N PRO A 418 -27.10 19.72 -1.33
CA PRO A 418 -28.24 19.48 -0.45
C PRO A 418 -27.99 18.24 0.43
N VAL A 419 -27.71 18.48 1.71
CA VAL A 419 -27.46 17.45 2.72
C VAL A 419 -28.36 17.65 3.92
N ILE A 420 -28.97 16.58 4.41
CA ILE A 420 -29.74 16.55 5.66
C ILE A 420 -29.07 15.56 6.58
N ASN A 421 -28.86 15.97 7.83
CA ASN A 421 -28.33 15.10 8.86
C ASN A 421 -29.48 14.42 9.60
N THR A 422 -29.60 13.10 9.56
CA THR A 422 -30.62 12.37 10.33
C THR A 422 -30.04 11.66 11.55
N THR A 423 -28.75 11.88 11.83
CA THR A 423 -28.01 11.23 12.91
C THR A 423 -28.40 11.82 14.27
N ASN A 424 -29.27 11.12 15.00
CA ASN A 424 -29.76 11.58 16.29
C ASN A 424 -28.68 11.55 17.38
N GLY A 425 -28.46 12.69 18.06
CA GLY A 425 -27.48 12.81 19.15
C GLY A 425 -26.01 12.78 18.68
N GLY A 426 -25.75 13.03 17.40
CA GLY A 426 -24.41 13.29 16.87
C GLY A 426 -23.99 14.76 17.00
N ALA A 427 -22.75 15.06 16.65
CA ALA A 427 -22.28 16.44 16.50
C ALA A 427 -23.05 17.17 15.38
N ALA A 428 -23.34 18.45 15.58
CA ALA A 428 -23.95 19.28 14.55
C ALA A 428 -22.96 19.51 13.39
N ILE A 429 -23.46 19.35 12.16
CA ILE A 429 -22.69 19.52 10.91
C ILE A 429 -23.24 20.77 10.21
N LYS A 430 -22.45 21.84 10.16
CA LYS A 430 -22.79 23.06 9.43
C LYS A 430 -23.03 22.74 7.95
N GLY A 431 -24.14 23.25 7.41
CA GLY A 431 -24.58 22.95 6.04
C GLY A 431 -25.47 21.71 5.92
N ALA A 432 -25.61 20.89 6.98
CA ALA A 432 -26.51 19.74 7.01
C ALA A 432 -27.45 19.83 8.23
N ASN A 433 -28.63 20.42 8.04
CA ASN A 433 -29.60 20.60 9.12
C ASN A 433 -30.14 19.25 9.61
N PHE A 434 -30.42 19.17 10.91
CA PHE A 434 -30.94 17.95 11.51
C PHE A 434 -32.43 17.75 11.21
N GLN A 435 -32.80 16.55 10.79
CA GLN A 435 -34.19 16.10 10.67
C GLN A 435 -34.28 14.60 10.96
N PRO A 436 -35.21 14.13 11.81
CA PRO A 436 -35.38 12.70 12.08
C PRO A 436 -35.64 11.88 10.81
N LEU A 437 -34.99 10.71 10.68
CA LEU A 437 -35.15 9.86 9.49
C LEU A 437 -36.60 9.42 9.26
N GLN A 438 -37.35 9.21 10.34
CA GLN A 438 -38.78 8.89 10.28
C GLN A 438 -39.60 9.95 9.53
N GLN A 439 -39.31 11.25 9.75
CA GLN A 439 -39.99 12.33 9.02
C GLN A 439 -39.62 12.32 7.53
N ILE A 440 -38.35 12.02 7.22
CA ILE A 440 -37.91 11.87 5.82
C ILE A 440 -38.67 10.72 5.12
N ILE A 441 -38.95 9.61 5.81
CA ILE A 441 -39.74 8.50 5.24
C ILE A 441 -41.16 8.95 4.85
N GLU A 442 -41.75 9.86 5.62
CA GLU A 442 -43.08 10.41 5.33
C GLU A 442 -43.06 11.35 4.11
N GLU A 443 -41.95 12.06 3.90
CA GLU A 443 -41.73 12.92 2.73
C GLU A 443 -41.40 12.12 1.45
N LEU A 444 -40.74 10.97 1.60
CA LEU A 444 -40.42 10.07 0.49
C LEU A 444 -41.61 9.16 0.15
N SER A 445 -42.36 9.51 -0.90
CA SER A 445 -43.61 8.83 -1.27
C SER A 445 -43.50 7.82 -2.42
N GLU A 446 -42.49 7.93 -3.29
CA GLU A 446 -42.37 7.13 -4.52
C GLU A 446 -41.17 6.16 -4.50
N LYS A 447 -41.30 4.99 -5.14
CA LYS A 447 -40.18 4.07 -5.39
C LYS A 447 -39.26 4.68 -6.44
N VAL A 448 -38.00 4.92 -6.08
CA VAL A 448 -36.98 5.52 -6.97
C VAL A 448 -35.83 4.56 -7.29
N VAL A 449 -35.65 3.54 -6.44
CA VAL A 449 -34.59 2.54 -6.58
C VAL A 449 -34.91 1.61 -7.75
N VAL A 450 -33.95 1.53 -8.67
CA VAL A 450 -33.95 0.59 -9.78
C VAL A 450 -33.23 -0.66 -9.32
N ASP A 451 -33.92 -1.79 -9.35
CA ASP A 451 -33.37 -3.10 -8.99
C ASP A 451 -32.24 -3.45 -9.98
N GLU A 452 -31.17 -4.10 -9.47
CA GLU A 452 -30.03 -4.54 -10.26
C GLU A 452 -29.31 -3.45 -11.08
N TRP A 453 -29.37 -2.19 -10.64
CA TRP A 453 -28.77 -1.04 -11.32
C TRP A 453 -27.27 -1.19 -11.63
N TRP A 454 -26.57 -2.04 -10.88
CA TRP A 454 -25.14 -2.32 -11.02
C TRP A 454 -24.80 -3.26 -12.17
N LYS A 455 -25.78 -4.01 -12.71
CA LYS A 455 -25.51 -4.95 -13.81
C LYS A 455 -24.79 -4.23 -14.96
N PRO A 456 -23.69 -4.81 -15.47
CA PRO A 456 -22.90 -4.17 -16.50
C PRO A 456 -23.74 -4.05 -17.78
N VAL A 457 -23.52 -2.97 -18.54
CA VAL A 457 -23.81 -3.02 -19.98
C VAL A 457 -22.74 -3.94 -20.57
N PRO A 458 -23.04 -4.88 -21.50
CA PRO A 458 -22.02 -5.78 -22.04
C PRO A 458 -20.86 -4.97 -22.63
N LEU A 459 -19.75 -4.98 -21.91
CA LEU A 459 -18.46 -4.42 -22.30
C LEU A 459 -17.53 -5.62 -22.44
N ASP A 460 -16.92 -5.78 -23.60
CA ASP A 460 -15.82 -6.73 -23.74
C ASP A 460 -14.70 -6.30 -22.79
N GLY A 461 -14.38 -7.16 -21.81
CA GLY A 461 -13.40 -6.87 -20.77
C GLY A 461 -12.09 -6.34 -21.35
N PHE A 462 -11.53 -5.29 -20.74
CA PHE A 462 -10.38 -4.50 -21.23
C PHE A 462 -10.65 -3.57 -22.43
N TYR A 463 -11.89 -3.37 -22.88
CA TYR A 463 -12.19 -2.39 -23.94
C TYR A 463 -11.66 -0.99 -23.59
N GLU A 464 -11.75 -0.57 -22.33
CA GLU A 464 -11.30 0.75 -21.87
C GLU A 464 -9.78 0.85 -21.62
N LEU A 465 -9.04 -0.24 -21.80
CA LEU A 465 -7.59 -0.27 -21.57
C LEU A 465 -6.85 0.47 -22.70
N ASN A 466 -6.02 1.43 -22.31
CA ASN A 466 -5.15 2.19 -23.20
C ASN A 466 -3.94 1.34 -23.63
N GLN A 467 -4.10 0.60 -24.73
CA GLN A 467 -3.07 -0.28 -25.26
C GLN A 467 -1.79 0.49 -25.66
N ALA A 468 -1.92 1.72 -26.14
CA ALA A 468 -0.77 2.56 -26.51
C ALA A 468 0.04 2.95 -25.27
N PHE A 469 -0.64 3.35 -24.19
CA PHE A 469 0.01 3.63 -22.91
C PHE A 469 0.64 2.38 -22.31
N LYS A 470 -0.06 1.23 -22.30
CA LYS A 470 0.51 -0.05 -21.82
C LYS A 470 1.83 -0.39 -22.51
N LYS A 471 1.88 -0.32 -23.84
CA LYS A 471 3.11 -0.58 -24.62
C LYS A 471 4.21 0.43 -24.29
N LYS A 472 3.86 1.71 -24.12
CA LYS A 472 4.80 2.77 -23.73
C LYS A 472 5.34 2.54 -22.32
N TYR A 473 4.49 2.22 -21.36
CA TYR A 473 4.84 1.94 -19.97
C TYR A 473 5.82 0.76 -19.87
N ARG A 474 5.56 -0.35 -20.57
CA ARG A 474 6.50 -1.49 -20.65
C ARG A 474 7.88 -1.06 -21.14
N LYS A 475 7.93 -0.30 -22.24
CA LYS A 475 9.22 0.19 -22.78
C LYS A 475 9.94 1.11 -21.79
N GLU A 476 9.23 2.03 -21.16
CA GLU A 476 9.81 2.96 -20.20
C GLU A 476 10.26 2.26 -18.91
N PHE A 477 9.58 1.20 -18.48
CA PHE A 477 10.00 0.33 -17.38
C PHE A 477 11.38 -0.29 -17.65
N GLU A 478 11.62 -0.81 -18.87
CA GLU A 478 12.93 -1.35 -19.27
C GLU A 478 14.01 -0.25 -19.36
N LEU A 479 13.64 0.93 -19.88
CA LEU A 479 14.56 2.08 -20.01
C LEU A 479 14.95 2.68 -18.65
N PHE A 480 14.12 2.54 -17.62
CA PHE A 480 14.40 3.06 -16.29
C PHE A 480 15.71 2.52 -15.72
N ILE A 481 15.93 1.20 -15.75
CA ILE A 481 17.19 0.58 -15.30
C ILE A 481 18.38 1.17 -16.07
N ARG A 482 18.24 1.38 -17.38
CA ARG A 482 19.31 1.93 -18.21
C ARG A 482 19.67 3.35 -17.79
N SER A 483 18.68 4.21 -17.55
CA SER A 483 18.92 5.57 -17.08
C SER A 483 19.50 5.63 -15.66
N ASP A 484 19.10 4.72 -14.77
CA ASP A 484 19.67 4.61 -13.42
C ASP A 484 21.16 4.22 -13.46
N LYS A 485 21.53 3.25 -14.31
CA LYS A 485 22.92 2.84 -14.52
C LYS A 485 23.77 3.97 -15.10
N GLU A 486 23.23 4.72 -16.06
CA GLU A 486 23.90 5.88 -16.67
C GLU A 486 24.24 6.94 -15.60
N LEU A 487 23.28 7.26 -14.72
CA LEU A 487 23.50 8.17 -13.58
C LEU A 487 24.52 7.63 -12.58
N GLU A 488 24.46 6.34 -12.27
CA GLU A 488 25.40 5.72 -11.33
C GLU A 488 26.85 5.79 -11.82
N ILE A 489 27.07 5.40 -13.08
CA ILE A 489 28.39 5.46 -13.72
C ILE A 489 28.88 6.91 -13.70
N TYR A 490 28.03 7.85 -14.11
CA TYR A 490 28.38 9.26 -14.11
C TYR A 490 28.78 9.79 -12.71
N LEU A 491 28.04 9.44 -11.67
CA LEU A 491 28.34 9.86 -10.29
C LEU A 491 29.65 9.25 -9.77
N ASN A 492 29.94 7.99 -10.13
CA ASN A 492 31.22 7.34 -9.79
C ASN A 492 32.39 7.99 -10.52
N ASP A 493 32.25 8.24 -11.83
CA ASP A 493 33.27 8.93 -12.63
C ASP A 493 33.50 10.36 -12.13
N PHE A 494 32.45 11.06 -11.70
CA PHE A 494 32.55 12.38 -11.09
C PHE A 494 33.32 12.30 -9.76
N LYS A 495 33.06 11.30 -8.92
CA LYS A 495 33.80 11.05 -7.68
C LYS A 495 35.28 10.78 -7.95
N GLU A 496 35.62 9.96 -8.93
CA GLU A 496 37.02 9.66 -9.26
C GLU A 496 37.77 10.88 -9.81
N SER A 497 37.06 11.71 -10.57
CA SER A 497 37.61 12.96 -11.14
C SER A 497 38.01 13.98 -10.06
N LEU A 498 37.49 13.89 -8.84
CA LEU A 498 37.82 14.81 -7.74
C LEU A 498 39.32 14.89 -7.45
N LYS A 499 40.10 13.86 -7.80
CA LYS A 499 41.55 13.82 -7.59
C LYS A 499 42.33 14.86 -8.41
N SER A 500 41.76 15.41 -9.49
CA SER A 500 42.47 16.30 -10.42
C SER A 500 41.61 17.38 -11.09
N ILE A 501 40.34 17.55 -10.67
CA ILE A 501 39.37 18.43 -11.34
C ILE A 501 39.63 19.93 -11.11
N LYS A 502 39.50 20.74 -12.17
CA LYS A 502 39.55 22.21 -12.08
C LYS A 502 38.16 22.80 -11.77
N VAL A 503 38.11 23.97 -11.11
CA VAL A 503 36.84 24.65 -10.74
C VAL A 503 35.88 24.84 -11.93
N ASN A 504 36.38 25.23 -13.10
CA ASN A 504 35.53 25.41 -14.29
C ASN A 504 34.91 24.09 -14.79
N GLN A 505 35.58 22.96 -14.58
CA GLN A 505 35.08 21.63 -14.95
C GLN A 505 34.03 21.13 -13.95
N ILE A 506 34.08 21.57 -12.68
CA ILE A 506 33.05 21.23 -11.68
C ILE A 506 31.69 21.74 -12.14
N LYS A 507 31.61 22.99 -12.61
CA LYS A 507 30.35 23.60 -13.05
C LYS A 507 29.75 22.82 -14.22
N GLN A 508 30.54 22.51 -15.24
CA GLN A 508 30.11 21.73 -16.40
C GLN A 508 29.59 20.34 -15.98
N LYS A 509 30.33 19.63 -15.11
CA LYS A 509 29.89 18.31 -14.63
C LYS A 509 28.60 18.36 -13.80
N LEU A 510 28.36 19.45 -13.06
CA LEU A 510 27.09 19.63 -12.36
C LEU A 510 25.93 19.86 -13.33
N GLU A 511 26.14 20.64 -14.39
CA GLU A 511 25.13 20.86 -15.44
C GLU A 511 24.80 19.54 -16.19
N GLU A 512 25.81 18.74 -16.52
CA GLU A 512 25.64 17.41 -17.13
C GLU A 512 24.87 16.44 -16.21
N LEU A 513 25.12 16.48 -14.90
CA LEU A 513 24.37 15.69 -13.92
C LEU A 513 22.88 16.05 -13.92
N GLU A 514 22.55 17.35 -13.92
CA GLU A 514 21.15 17.80 -13.94
C GLU A 514 20.44 17.35 -15.24
N ILE A 515 21.11 17.40 -16.39
CA ILE A 515 20.53 16.92 -17.67
C ILE A 515 20.21 15.42 -17.60
N LEU A 516 21.13 14.60 -17.10
CA LEU A 516 20.91 13.16 -16.93
C LEU A 516 19.79 12.88 -15.93
N PHE A 517 19.73 13.65 -14.85
CA PHE A 517 18.70 13.53 -13.83
C PHE A 517 17.33 13.93 -14.34
N GLU A 518 17.21 15.01 -15.11
CA GLU A 518 15.96 15.40 -15.77
C GLU A 518 15.46 14.30 -16.72
N LYS A 519 16.35 13.69 -17.52
CA LYS A 519 16.01 12.57 -18.40
C LYS A 519 15.47 11.38 -17.59
N TYR A 520 16.10 11.07 -16.47
CA TYR A 520 15.63 10.04 -15.53
C TYR A 520 14.23 10.36 -14.98
N GLN A 521 13.98 11.62 -14.60
CA GLN A 521 12.69 12.06 -14.06
C GLN A 521 11.57 12.15 -15.10
N ARG A 522 11.89 12.32 -16.39
CA ARG A 522 10.88 12.33 -17.48
C ARG A 522 10.41 10.94 -17.89
N ASN A 523 11.07 9.88 -17.42
CA ASN A 523 10.65 8.51 -17.66
C ASN A 523 9.23 8.28 -17.10
N ILE A 524 8.33 7.74 -17.92
CA ILE A 524 6.90 7.65 -17.56
C ILE A 524 6.66 6.65 -16.44
N PHE A 525 7.41 5.55 -16.43
CA PHE A 525 7.37 4.59 -15.34
C PHE A 525 7.79 5.27 -14.02
N PHE A 526 8.87 6.06 -14.05
CA PHE A 526 9.27 6.86 -12.89
C PHE A 526 8.15 7.81 -12.45
N LEU A 527 7.59 8.63 -13.35
CA LEU A 527 6.56 9.63 -13.02
C LEU A 527 5.30 9.02 -12.40
N THR A 528 4.85 7.88 -12.92
CA THR A 528 3.57 7.27 -12.53
C THR A 528 3.69 6.30 -11.34
N THR A 529 4.87 5.72 -11.13
CA THR A 529 5.06 4.62 -10.17
C THR A 529 6.07 4.95 -9.08
N ILE A 530 7.27 5.43 -9.43
CA ILE A 530 8.33 5.68 -8.44
C ILE A 530 8.19 7.05 -7.78
N SER A 531 7.91 8.09 -8.56
CA SER A 531 7.83 9.47 -8.10
C SER A 531 6.77 9.72 -7.02
N PRO A 532 5.56 9.12 -7.08
CA PRO A 532 4.56 9.29 -6.01
C PRO A 532 5.05 8.78 -4.65
N ILE A 533 5.84 7.70 -4.66
CA ILE A 533 6.41 7.09 -3.44
C ILE A 533 7.68 7.84 -3.02
N ALA A 534 8.49 8.28 -3.98
CA ALA A 534 9.73 9.00 -3.75
C ALA A 534 9.52 10.48 -3.41
N LYS A 535 8.28 10.97 -3.32
CA LYS A 535 7.95 12.40 -3.12
C LYS A 535 8.70 13.00 -1.93
N LEU A 536 8.69 12.35 -0.76
CA LEU A 536 9.41 12.85 0.40
C LEU A 536 10.93 12.87 0.19
N ALA A 537 11.49 11.79 -0.38
CA ALA A 537 12.92 11.73 -0.69
C ALA A 537 13.31 12.82 -1.70
N PHE A 538 12.42 13.15 -2.63
CA PHE A 538 12.61 14.19 -3.63
C PHE A 538 12.52 15.60 -3.02
N GLU A 539 11.56 15.85 -2.13
CA GLU A 539 11.47 17.10 -1.37
C GLU A 539 12.74 17.34 -0.55
N LYS A 540 13.28 16.30 0.10
CA LYS A 540 14.59 16.36 0.79
C LYS A 540 15.75 16.66 -0.17
N LEU A 541 15.80 16.01 -1.33
CA LEU A 541 16.80 16.31 -2.36
C LEU A 541 16.72 17.78 -2.81
N ASN A 542 15.51 18.32 -3.02
CA ASN A 542 15.33 19.72 -3.41
C ASN A 542 15.78 20.69 -2.31
N ALA A 543 15.47 20.41 -1.05
CA ALA A 543 15.95 21.19 0.09
C ALA A 543 17.49 21.20 0.15
N GLU A 544 18.15 20.07 -0.10
CA GLU A 544 19.61 19.97 -0.19
C GLU A 544 20.18 20.70 -1.41
N LYS A 545 19.51 20.65 -2.58
CA LYS A 545 19.90 21.41 -3.77
C LYS A 545 19.93 22.92 -3.49
N GLN A 546 18.96 23.44 -2.73
CA GLN A 546 18.95 24.85 -2.32
C GLN A 546 20.18 25.21 -1.48
N ILE A 547 20.57 24.36 -0.52
CA ILE A 547 21.81 24.55 0.28
C ILE A 547 23.03 24.56 -0.64
N MET A 548 23.16 23.55 -1.51
CA MET A 548 24.30 23.42 -2.41
C MET A 548 24.41 24.58 -3.41
N SER A 549 23.28 25.19 -3.79
CA SER A 549 23.27 26.36 -4.68
C SER A 549 24.01 27.56 -4.10
N LYS A 550 24.03 27.72 -2.77
CA LYS A 550 24.72 28.81 -2.05
C LYS A 550 26.20 28.51 -1.76
N MET A 551 26.63 27.26 -1.94
CA MET A 551 28.03 26.86 -1.76
C MET A 551 28.89 27.24 -2.98
N ASP A 552 30.11 27.70 -2.72
CA ASP A 552 31.12 27.89 -3.75
C ASP A 552 31.46 26.58 -4.47
N SER A 553 31.85 26.69 -5.73
CA SER A 553 32.26 25.56 -6.58
C SER A 553 33.56 24.95 -6.07
N SER A 554 33.41 24.03 -5.12
CA SER A 554 34.48 23.41 -4.33
C SER A 554 34.34 21.88 -4.35
N THR A 555 35.42 21.18 -3.98
CA THR A 555 35.39 19.72 -3.78
C THR A 555 34.31 19.30 -2.78
N LYS A 556 34.14 20.07 -1.69
CA LYS A 556 33.11 19.85 -0.67
C LYS A 556 31.69 19.92 -1.25
N LYS A 557 31.41 20.84 -2.18
CA LYS A 557 30.12 20.92 -2.88
C LYS A 557 29.86 19.67 -3.71
N VAL A 558 30.87 19.17 -4.42
CA VAL A 558 30.75 17.96 -5.24
C VAL A 558 30.55 16.71 -4.38
N GLU A 559 31.30 16.55 -3.28
CA GLU A 559 31.12 15.44 -2.34
C GLU A 559 29.70 15.40 -1.77
N ARG A 560 29.18 16.56 -1.32
CA ARG A 560 27.79 16.69 -0.85
C ARG A 560 26.80 16.37 -1.96
N THR A 561 27.03 16.85 -3.19
CA THR A 561 26.18 16.57 -4.35
C THR A 561 26.10 15.05 -4.59
N ILE A 562 27.24 14.37 -4.70
CA ILE A 562 27.30 12.93 -4.93
C ILE A 562 26.59 12.16 -3.81
N GLN A 563 26.78 12.56 -2.55
CA GLN A 563 26.13 11.93 -1.41
C GLN A 563 24.61 12.06 -1.47
N VAL A 564 24.09 13.27 -1.70
CA VAL A 564 22.65 13.56 -1.71
C VAL A 564 21.96 12.85 -2.88
N TYR A 565 22.55 12.92 -4.09
CA TYR A 565 22.02 12.23 -5.26
C TYR A 565 22.03 10.71 -5.12
N ASN A 566 23.11 10.12 -4.61
CA ASN A 566 23.15 8.68 -4.34
C ASN A 566 22.12 8.26 -3.30
N GLY A 567 21.92 9.05 -2.25
CA GLY A 567 20.87 8.81 -1.26
C GLY A 567 19.48 8.75 -1.89
N TYR A 568 19.17 9.71 -2.76
CA TYR A 568 17.90 9.74 -3.49
C TYR A 568 17.74 8.56 -4.47
N LEU A 569 18.75 8.27 -5.28
CA LEU A 569 18.72 7.15 -6.24
C LEU A 569 18.59 5.80 -5.54
N ASN A 570 19.23 5.62 -4.38
CA ASN A 570 19.11 4.38 -3.59
C ASN A 570 17.70 4.17 -3.04
N ASN A 571 16.98 5.25 -2.67
CA ASN A 571 15.55 5.16 -2.34
C ASN A 571 14.74 4.71 -3.56
N CYS A 572 14.98 5.32 -4.73
CA CYS A 572 14.29 4.94 -5.97
C CYS A 572 14.55 3.48 -6.37
N ARG A 573 15.78 3.00 -6.24
CA ARG A 573 16.16 1.59 -6.47
C ARG A 573 15.46 0.64 -5.51
N THR A 574 15.32 1.04 -4.24
CA THR A 574 14.57 0.27 -3.25
C THR A 574 13.10 0.14 -3.64
N PHE A 575 12.45 1.24 -4.03
CA PHE A 575 11.07 1.21 -4.51
C PHE A 575 10.92 0.40 -5.80
N TYR A 576 11.87 0.51 -6.73
CA TYR A 576 11.91 -0.31 -7.93
C TYR A 576 11.99 -1.80 -7.59
N ARG A 577 12.94 -2.22 -6.74
CA ARG A 577 13.10 -3.62 -6.31
C ARG A 577 11.83 -4.18 -5.68
N ASP A 578 11.12 -3.37 -4.92
CA ASP A 578 9.89 -3.78 -4.26
C ASP A 578 8.72 -3.99 -5.24
N LEU A 579 8.60 -3.15 -6.27
CA LEU A 579 7.45 -3.15 -7.18
C LEU A 579 7.68 -3.84 -8.53
N ALA A 580 8.91 -3.87 -9.03
CA ALA A 580 9.23 -4.44 -10.34
C ALA A 580 8.77 -5.90 -10.50
N PRO A 581 8.98 -6.81 -9.52
CA PRO A 581 8.47 -8.18 -9.59
C PRO A 581 6.95 -8.27 -9.73
N ILE A 582 6.23 -7.35 -9.08
CA ILE A 582 4.76 -7.31 -9.07
C ILE A 582 4.27 -6.80 -10.42
N ILE A 583 4.93 -5.78 -10.96
CA ILE A 583 4.61 -5.23 -12.27
C ILE A 583 4.82 -6.28 -13.37
N THR A 584 5.95 -6.99 -13.37
CA THR A 584 6.30 -7.96 -14.42
C THR A 584 5.50 -9.25 -14.34
N ASN A 585 5.29 -9.79 -13.13
CA ASN A 585 4.68 -11.12 -12.95
C ASN A 585 3.19 -11.10 -12.61
N ILE A 586 2.61 -9.93 -12.29
CA ILE A 586 1.18 -9.82 -11.96
C ILE A 586 0.53 -8.79 -12.88
N THR A 587 0.87 -7.52 -12.74
CA THR A 587 0.13 -6.44 -13.40
C THR A 587 0.23 -6.50 -14.92
N LEU A 588 1.42 -6.41 -15.49
CA LEU A 588 1.60 -6.43 -16.94
C LEU A 588 1.27 -7.80 -17.52
N LEU A 589 1.59 -8.88 -16.80
CA LEU A 589 1.27 -10.24 -17.25
C LEU A 589 -0.25 -10.43 -17.43
N GLU A 590 -1.07 -10.04 -16.45
CA GLU A 590 -2.54 -10.14 -16.55
C GLU A 590 -3.12 -9.18 -17.59
N LEU A 591 -2.59 -7.96 -17.71
CA LEU A 591 -3.00 -7.00 -18.75
C LEU A 591 -2.56 -7.41 -20.17
N GLU A 592 -1.63 -8.36 -20.27
CA GLU A 592 -1.11 -8.88 -21.53
C GLU A 592 -1.52 -10.30 -21.82
N LYS A 593 -2.31 -10.96 -20.96
CA LYS A 593 -2.92 -12.24 -21.30
C LYS A 593 -3.71 -12.06 -22.59
N GLN A 594 -3.05 -12.42 -23.68
CA GLN A 594 -3.64 -12.62 -24.98
C GLN A 594 -4.32 -13.98 -24.89
N LEU A 595 -5.48 -14.13 -25.53
CA LEU A 595 -6.18 -15.40 -25.65
C LEU A 595 -5.35 -16.49 -26.40
N GLU A 596 -4.10 -16.18 -26.78
CA GLU A 596 -3.25 -16.94 -27.68
C GLU A 596 -2.17 -17.79 -26.98
N THR A 597 -1.86 -17.54 -25.70
CA THR A 597 -0.83 -18.31 -24.96
C THR A 597 -1.32 -18.80 -23.60
N LYS A 598 -0.75 -19.93 -23.17
CA LYS A 598 -0.97 -20.54 -21.86
C LYS A 598 0.34 -20.61 -21.08
N GLY A 599 0.35 -20.08 -19.86
CA GLY A 599 1.52 -20.00 -19.01
C GLY A 599 1.54 -21.04 -17.89
N TYR A 600 2.71 -21.60 -17.60
CA TYR A 600 2.96 -22.42 -16.41
C TYR A 600 4.07 -21.78 -15.60
N ASN A 601 3.71 -21.25 -14.43
CA ASN A 601 4.69 -20.66 -13.51
C ASN A 601 5.64 -21.72 -12.99
N SER A 602 6.87 -21.36 -12.63
CA SER A 602 7.90 -22.29 -12.13
C SER A 602 7.52 -23.06 -10.87
N THR A 603 6.39 -22.74 -10.26
CA THR A 603 5.85 -23.46 -9.10
C THR A 603 4.74 -24.45 -9.47
N SER A 604 4.41 -24.54 -10.76
CA SER A 604 3.52 -25.54 -11.33
C SER A 604 4.08 -26.94 -11.11
N GLY A 605 3.20 -27.92 -10.85
CA GLY A 605 3.58 -29.30 -10.61
C GLY A 605 4.10 -30.03 -11.86
N VAL A 606 4.07 -29.37 -13.03
CA VAL A 606 4.53 -29.92 -14.32
C VAL A 606 6.05 -30.05 -14.41
N PHE A 607 6.80 -29.31 -13.58
CA PHE A 607 8.26 -29.27 -13.69
C PHE A 607 8.93 -30.30 -12.77
N HIS A 608 9.74 -31.16 -13.36
CA HIS A 608 10.68 -32.02 -12.63
C HIS A 608 12.03 -31.32 -12.55
N TYR A 609 12.53 -31.09 -11.35
CA TYR A 609 13.83 -30.47 -11.13
C TYR A 609 14.86 -31.54 -10.75
N VAL A 610 16.09 -31.41 -11.22
CA VAL A 610 17.24 -32.27 -10.86
C VAL A 610 18.40 -31.39 -10.41
N GLY A 611 19.04 -31.72 -9.29
CA GLY A 611 20.08 -30.90 -8.64
C GLY A 611 19.55 -30.04 -7.47
N ASP A 612 20.39 -29.19 -6.91
CA ASP A 612 20.10 -28.25 -5.83
C ASP A 612 19.31 -27.05 -6.37
N TRP A 613 18.02 -27.06 -6.07
CA TRP A 613 17.08 -26.02 -6.41
C TRP A 613 16.36 -25.54 -5.15
N LYS A 614 16.21 -24.23 -5.01
CA LYS A 614 15.62 -23.62 -3.82
C LYS A 614 14.49 -22.69 -4.19
N LYS A 615 13.45 -22.72 -3.38
CA LYS A 615 12.34 -21.79 -3.47
C LYS A 615 12.83 -20.37 -3.19
N LYS A 616 12.49 -19.45 -4.07
CA LYS A 616 12.73 -18.02 -3.90
C LYS A 616 11.39 -17.30 -3.88
N TYR A 617 11.24 -16.35 -2.97
CA TYR A 617 10.02 -15.58 -2.79
C TYR A 617 10.31 -14.10 -2.93
N HIS A 618 9.39 -13.38 -3.58
CA HIS A 618 9.32 -11.94 -3.44
C HIS A 618 8.30 -11.59 -2.36
N THR A 619 8.80 -11.03 -1.26
CA THR A 619 7.97 -10.58 -0.13
C THR A 619 8.21 -9.12 0.14
N LEU A 620 7.15 -8.40 0.53
CA LEU A 620 7.27 -7.04 1.03
C LEU A 620 6.98 -7.03 2.53
N LYS A 621 7.76 -6.24 3.29
CA LYS A 621 7.42 -5.89 4.67
C LYS A 621 6.25 -4.92 4.65
N GLU A 622 5.14 -5.30 5.25
CA GLU A 622 4.05 -4.37 5.53
C GLU A 622 4.34 -3.58 6.82
N ASN A 623 3.77 -2.39 6.95
CA ASN A 623 4.09 -1.44 8.03
C ASN A 623 3.75 -1.96 9.45
N ASP A 624 3.02 -3.07 9.60
CA ASP A 624 2.65 -3.64 10.90
C ASP A 624 3.74 -4.52 11.54
N GLY A 625 4.89 -4.71 10.86
CA GLY A 625 6.05 -5.43 11.40
C GLY A 625 5.86 -6.93 11.59
N SER A 626 4.68 -7.49 11.27
CA SER A 626 4.34 -8.90 11.53
C SER A 626 3.94 -9.69 10.29
N ASN A 627 3.49 -9.04 9.20
CA ASN A 627 3.00 -9.73 8.02
C ASN A 627 3.91 -9.54 6.78
N TYR A 628 4.30 -10.66 6.17
CA TYR A 628 4.94 -10.71 4.86
C TYR A 628 3.98 -11.37 3.88
N SER A 629 3.48 -10.59 2.92
CA SER A 629 2.74 -11.13 1.78
C SER A 629 3.74 -11.61 0.73
N ILE A 630 3.60 -12.86 0.26
CA ILE A 630 4.36 -13.36 -0.89
C ILE A 630 3.59 -12.96 -2.14
N TYR A 631 4.22 -12.15 -2.99
CA TYR A 631 3.59 -11.62 -4.20
C TYR A 631 3.91 -12.47 -5.43
N THR A 632 5.15 -12.93 -5.55
CA THR A 632 5.56 -13.85 -6.61
C THR A 632 6.61 -14.82 -6.07
N SER A 633 6.75 -15.95 -6.74
CA SER A 633 7.67 -17.02 -6.36
C SER A 633 8.34 -17.62 -7.58
N GLY A 634 9.49 -18.24 -7.33
CA GLY A 634 10.20 -19.00 -8.35
C GLY A 634 11.19 -19.97 -7.75
N VAL A 635 11.98 -20.60 -8.62
CA VAL A 635 12.92 -21.64 -8.22
C VAL A 635 14.32 -21.24 -8.66
N GLU A 636 15.24 -21.11 -7.72
CA GLU A 636 16.62 -20.68 -7.93
C GLU A 636 17.59 -21.86 -7.90
N THR A 637 18.58 -21.84 -8.78
CA THR A 637 19.77 -22.70 -8.65
C THR A 637 21.06 -21.91 -8.90
N LYS A 638 22.12 -22.39 -8.25
CA LYS A 638 23.52 -21.98 -8.47
C LYS A 638 24.38 -23.15 -8.93
N GLU A 639 23.80 -24.35 -9.06
CA GLU A 639 24.53 -25.56 -9.38
C GLU A 639 24.67 -25.73 -10.90
N LYS A 640 25.89 -26.08 -11.32
CA LYS A 640 26.16 -26.53 -12.68
C LYS A 640 25.71 -27.97 -12.85
N GLY A 641 25.02 -28.26 -13.94
CA GLY A 641 24.42 -29.56 -14.21
C GLY A 641 23.02 -29.72 -13.64
N ALA A 642 22.51 -28.74 -12.89
CA ALA A 642 21.11 -28.69 -12.50
C ALA A 642 20.20 -28.65 -13.73
N LYS A 643 19.06 -29.34 -13.68
CA LYS A 643 18.13 -29.49 -14.79
C LYS A 643 16.68 -29.20 -14.42
N ILE A 644 15.91 -28.78 -15.41
CA ILE A 644 14.45 -28.74 -15.40
C ILE A 644 13.97 -29.64 -16.54
N ILE A 645 13.09 -30.59 -16.25
CA ILE A 645 12.60 -31.59 -17.19
C ILE A 645 11.07 -31.57 -17.16
N PHE A 646 10.44 -31.53 -18.33
CA PHE A 646 8.99 -31.59 -18.48
C PHE A 646 8.63 -32.01 -19.91
N GLN A 647 7.36 -32.25 -20.15
CA GLN A 647 6.83 -32.50 -21.49
C GLN A 647 5.81 -31.43 -21.85
N PHE A 648 5.60 -31.15 -23.12
CA PHE A 648 4.47 -30.33 -23.54
C PHE A 648 3.95 -30.72 -24.91
N HIS A 649 2.67 -30.44 -25.16
CA HIS A 649 2.03 -30.55 -26.45
C HIS A 649 1.81 -29.16 -27.03
N GLY A 650 2.36 -28.88 -28.21
CA GLY A 650 2.15 -27.61 -28.92
C GLY A 650 3.32 -27.20 -29.82
N GLU A 651 3.14 -26.10 -30.54
CA GLU A 651 4.06 -25.68 -31.61
C GLU A 651 5.12 -24.65 -31.16
N ASN A 652 4.91 -24.03 -30.00
CA ASN A 652 5.72 -22.92 -29.49
C ASN A 652 6.06 -23.11 -28.02
N LEU A 653 7.30 -22.76 -27.66
CA LEU A 653 7.77 -22.76 -26.27
C LEU A 653 8.59 -21.49 -26.00
N LYS A 654 8.22 -20.78 -24.94
CA LYS A 654 8.99 -19.68 -24.36
C LYS A 654 9.38 -20.03 -22.92
N VAL A 655 10.60 -19.73 -22.54
CA VAL A 655 11.14 -19.97 -21.19
C VAL A 655 11.49 -18.63 -20.56
N PHE A 656 11.05 -18.40 -19.32
CA PHE A 656 11.25 -17.16 -18.59
C PHE A 656 12.00 -17.37 -17.28
N GLY A 657 12.82 -16.37 -16.93
CA GLY A 657 13.52 -16.33 -15.66
C GLY A 657 14.36 -15.07 -15.50
N THR A 658 15.14 -15.02 -14.42
CA THR A 658 16.04 -13.92 -14.09
C THR A 658 17.43 -14.46 -13.80
N ILE A 659 18.45 -13.78 -14.32
CA ILE A 659 19.85 -14.19 -14.15
C ILE A 659 20.55 -13.14 -13.31
N HIS A 660 21.26 -13.55 -12.27
CA HIS A 660 21.97 -12.62 -11.38
C HIS A 660 23.49 -12.58 -11.60
N SER A 661 24.05 -13.49 -12.39
CA SER A 661 25.48 -13.50 -12.70
C SER A 661 25.92 -12.28 -13.52
N GLN A 662 27.05 -11.69 -13.12
CA GLN A 662 27.76 -10.67 -13.92
C GLN A 662 28.49 -11.27 -15.13
N LYS A 663 28.82 -12.56 -15.09
CA LYS A 663 29.40 -13.30 -16.20
C LYS A 663 28.31 -13.93 -17.05
N ALA A 664 28.56 -14.09 -18.35
CA ALA A 664 27.64 -14.78 -19.23
C ALA A 664 27.30 -16.20 -18.71
N ALA A 665 26.01 -16.46 -18.53
CA ALA A 665 25.51 -17.78 -18.13
C ALA A 665 25.18 -18.60 -19.37
N LYS A 666 25.45 -19.90 -19.35
CA LYS A 666 25.12 -20.82 -20.43
C LYS A 666 24.05 -21.79 -19.94
N ILE A 667 22.98 -21.91 -20.72
CA ILE A 667 21.96 -22.94 -20.56
C ILE A 667 21.85 -23.75 -21.84
N GLN A 668 21.48 -25.02 -21.72
CA GLN A 668 21.15 -25.88 -22.86
C GLN A 668 19.68 -26.24 -22.78
N VAL A 669 18.93 -25.98 -23.84
CA VAL A 669 17.53 -26.39 -23.99
C VAL A 669 17.49 -27.49 -25.05
N THR A 670 17.11 -28.69 -24.64
CA THR A 670 16.95 -29.86 -25.51
C THR A 670 15.47 -30.12 -25.72
N ILE A 671 15.03 -30.21 -26.98
CA ILE A 671 13.65 -30.52 -27.37
C ILE A 671 13.69 -31.66 -28.39
N ASP A 672 13.08 -32.82 -28.11
CA ASP A 672 13.12 -34.01 -28.97
C ASP A 672 14.55 -34.31 -29.49
N ASP A 673 15.51 -34.44 -28.57
CA ASP A 673 16.95 -34.63 -28.85
C ASP A 673 17.69 -33.49 -29.56
N LYS A 674 17.00 -32.40 -29.97
CA LYS A 674 17.63 -31.22 -30.56
C LYS A 674 18.12 -30.27 -29.47
N MET A 675 19.44 -30.20 -29.32
CA MET A 675 20.10 -29.34 -28.34
C MET A 675 20.32 -27.91 -28.85
N ASN A 676 19.89 -26.92 -28.08
CA ASN A 676 20.16 -25.51 -28.31
C ASN A 676 20.90 -24.91 -27.11
N THR A 677 22.15 -24.48 -27.31
CA THR A 677 22.94 -23.82 -26.26
C THR A 677 22.74 -22.31 -26.35
N ILE A 678 22.21 -21.70 -25.30
CA ILE A 678 21.98 -20.26 -25.20
C ILE A 678 23.02 -19.62 -24.27
N ILE A 679 23.59 -18.52 -24.73
CA ILE A 679 24.48 -17.66 -23.93
C ILE A 679 23.68 -16.45 -23.48
N LEU A 680 23.56 -16.29 -22.17
CA LEU A 680 22.78 -15.26 -21.54
C LEU A 680 23.72 -14.20 -20.96
N THR A 681 23.68 -12.98 -21.51
CA THR A 681 24.61 -11.89 -21.19
C THR A 681 24.02 -10.76 -20.35
N ASN A 682 22.69 -10.70 -20.22
CA ASN A 682 21.98 -9.59 -19.60
C ASN A 682 21.64 -9.87 -18.12
N GLY A 683 22.67 -10.04 -17.30
CA GLY A 683 22.52 -10.23 -15.85
C GLY A 683 21.90 -9.03 -15.14
N VAL A 684 21.02 -9.30 -14.18
CA VAL A 684 20.35 -8.34 -13.30
C VAL A 684 21.06 -8.33 -11.95
N ASN A 685 21.59 -7.17 -11.54
CA ASN A 685 22.15 -7.01 -10.21
C ASN A 685 21.02 -7.11 -9.18
N GLU A 686 21.00 -8.20 -8.41
CA GLU A 686 19.94 -8.52 -7.46
C GLU A 686 19.80 -7.46 -6.36
N ASP A 687 20.92 -7.00 -5.80
CA ASP A 687 20.92 -6.03 -4.69
C ASP A 687 20.28 -4.69 -5.11
N LYS A 688 20.55 -4.27 -6.35
CA LYS A 688 20.09 -2.99 -6.90
C LYS A 688 18.68 -3.04 -7.50
N TYR A 689 18.39 -4.08 -8.27
CA TYR A 689 17.19 -4.14 -9.12
C TYR A 689 16.24 -5.28 -8.76
N GLY A 690 16.60 -6.12 -7.80
CA GLY A 690 15.80 -7.25 -7.37
C GLY A 690 15.91 -8.47 -8.27
N SER A 691 14.98 -9.39 -8.05
CA SER A 691 14.80 -10.64 -8.79
C SER A 691 13.44 -10.65 -9.48
N PHE A 692 13.08 -11.72 -10.20
CA PHE A 692 11.77 -11.86 -10.86
C PHE A 692 11.46 -10.80 -11.93
N MET A 693 12.44 -10.50 -12.77
CA MET A 693 12.29 -9.57 -13.91
C MET A 693 11.60 -10.21 -15.12
N ARG A 694 11.29 -11.52 -15.07
CA ARG A 694 10.63 -12.29 -16.13
C ARG A 694 11.30 -12.11 -17.51
N GLN A 695 12.62 -12.25 -17.56
CA GLN A 695 13.38 -12.14 -18.81
C GLN A 695 13.12 -13.37 -19.69
N LYS A 696 12.99 -13.18 -21.00
CA LYS A 696 12.88 -14.28 -21.96
C LYS A 696 14.24 -14.94 -22.14
N LEU A 697 14.40 -16.15 -21.62
CA LEU A 697 15.65 -16.92 -21.65
C LEU A 697 15.78 -17.73 -22.94
N PHE A 698 14.66 -18.24 -23.45
CA PHE A 698 14.59 -19.02 -24.67
C PHE A 698 13.23 -18.87 -25.36
N GLU A 699 13.21 -19.00 -26.67
CA GLU A 699 11.99 -19.05 -27.48
C GLU A 699 12.24 -19.92 -28.72
N THR A 700 11.28 -20.77 -29.03
CA THR A 700 11.21 -21.51 -30.29
C THR A 700 9.77 -21.55 -30.79
N SER A 701 9.62 -21.66 -32.11
CA SER A 701 8.33 -21.70 -32.80
C SER A 701 8.38 -22.65 -33.99
N GLY A 702 7.23 -23.15 -34.42
CA GLY A 702 7.12 -24.04 -35.58
C GLY A 702 7.55 -25.47 -35.28
N LEU A 703 7.36 -25.92 -34.04
CA LEU A 703 7.47 -27.32 -33.68
C LEU A 703 6.25 -28.09 -34.21
N ASP A 704 6.40 -29.40 -34.40
CA ASP A 704 5.28 -30.27 -34.77
C ASP A 704 4.21 -30.20 -33.66
N GLY A 705 2.92 -30.11 -33.99
CA GLY A 705 1.83 -30.08 -32.99
C GLY A 705 1.61 -31.42 -32.26
N LYS A 706 2.66 -31.96 -31.64
CA LYS A 706 2.69 -33.25 -30.92
C LYS A 706 3.25 -33.03 -29.51
N ARG A 707 3.39 -34.12 -28.74
CA ARG A 707 4.07 -34.11 -27.43
C ARG A 707 5.59 -34.08 -27.63
N HIS A 708 6.25 -33.19 -26.92
CA HIS A 708 7.68 -32.97 -26.92
C HIS A 708 8.30 -33.22 -25.55
N ASP A 709 9.49 -33.81 -25.53
CA ASP A 709 10.34 -33.92 -24.34
C ASP A 709 11.25 -32.70 -24.23
N VAL A 710 11.27 -32.05 -23.06
CA VAL A 710 12.08 -30.85 -22.83
C VAL A 710 13.01 -31.03 -21.64
N GLU A 711 14.30 -30.78 -21.85
CA GLU A 711 15.30 -30.67 -20.79
C GLU A 711 15.99 -29.30 -20.87
N ILE A 712 16.05 -28.58 -19.75
CA ILE A 712 16.79 -27.32 -19.59
C ILE A 712 17.93 -27.56 -18.61
N ALA A 713 19.18 -27.61 -19.08
CA ALA A 713 20.36 -27.85 -18.26
C ALA A 713 21.22 -26.59 -18.06
N ILE A 714 21.68 -26.36 -16.83
CA ILE A 714 22.57 -25.25 -16.48
C ILE A 714 24.02 -25.66 -16.74
N LEU A 715 24.72 -24.97 -17.64
CA LEU A 715 26.10 -25.33 -18.04
C LEU A 715 27.18 -24.49 -17.36
N SER A 716 26.84 -23.28 -16.89
CA SER A 716 27.79 -22.39 -16.23
C SER A 716 27.99 -22.73 -14.75
N ASP A 717 29.19 -22.47 -14.24
CA ASP A 717 29.51 -22.55 -12.81
C ASP A 717 28.98 -21.31 -12.06
N ASN A 718 28.14 -21.53 -11.03
CA ASN A 718 27.55 -20.50 -10.16
C ASN A 718 26.83 -19.32 -10.88
N PRO A 719 25.89 -19.57 -11.82
CA PRO A 719 25.26 -18.51 -12.59
C PRO A 719 24.14 -17.76 -11.86
N SER A 720 23.64 -18.28 -10.73
CA SER A 720 22.48 -17.77 -9.96
C SER A 720 21.30 -17.44 -10.87
N ILE A 721 20.50 -18.45 -11.20
CA ILE A 721 19.36 -18.34 -12.12
C ILE A 721 18.07 -18.63 -11.36
N VAL A 722 17.11 -17.72 -11.49
CA VAL A 722 15.75 -17.87 -10.98
C VAL A 722 14.84 -18.21 -12.15
N PHE A 723 14.31 -19.43 -12.18
CA PHE A 723 13.33 -19.85 -13.16
C PHE A 723 11.93 -19.36 -12.74
N GLU A 724 11.22 -18.73 -13.67
CA GLU A 724 9.91 -18.09 -13.44
C GLU A 724 8.76 -18.82 -14.15
N GLY A 725 9.04 -19.60 -15.20
CA GLY A 725 8.06 -20.46 -15.85
C GLY A 725 8.23 -20.56 -17.37
N ILE A 726 7.21 -21.10 -18.02
CA ILE A 726 7.12 -21.20 -19.48
C ILE A 726 5.80 -20.64 -20.00
N GLU A 727 5.76 -20.32 -21.29
CA GLU A 727 4.52 -20.11 -22.04
C GLU A 727 4.52 -20.99 -23.30
N ILE A 728 3.36 -21.58 -23.58
CA ILE A 728 3.08 -22.39 -24.77
C ILE A 728 1.81 -21.85 -25.47
N CYS A 729 1.42 -22.44 -26.61
CA CYS A 729 0.17 -22.09 -27.29
C CYS A 729 -1.06 -22.28 -26.37
N SER A 730 -2.11 -21.47 -26.54
CA SER A 730 -3.34 -21.56 -25.70
C SER A 730 -4.05 -22.91 -25.78
N THR A 731 -3.91 -23.64 -26.90
CA THR A 731 -4.43 -25.01 -27.09
C THR A 731 -3.49 -26.11 -26.58
N GLY A 732 -2.29 -25.74 -26.13
CA GLY A 732 -1.29 -26.68 -25.66
C GLY A 732 -1.47 -27.10 -24.20
N ARG A 733 -0.81 -28.19 -23.82
CA ARG A 733 -0.77 -28.73 -22.45
C ARG A 733 0.66 -29.06 -22.06
N ALA A 734 1.11 -28.62 -20.89
CA ALA A 734 2.38 -29.06 -20.31
C ALA A 734 2.12 -30.19 -19.31
N TYR A 735 3.03 -31.16 -19.26
CA TYR A 735 2.92 -32.37 -18.45
C TYR A 735 4.15 -32.56 -17.57
N HIS A 736 3.93 -33.13 -16.39
CA HIS A 736 5.05 -33.73 -15.67
C HIS A 736 5.49 -35.02 -16.36
N ILE A 737 6.77 -35.38 -16.27
CA ILE A 737 7.32 -36.63 -16.85
C ILE A 737 6.70 -37.92 -16.27
N ASP A 738 6.00 -37.78 -15.15
CA ASP A 738 5.32 -38.87 -14.42
C ASP A 738 3.80 -38.72 -14.45
N GLU A 739 3.28 -37.77 -15.24
CA GLU A 739 1.85 -37.57 -15.38
C GLU A 739 1.23 -38.67 -16.25
N VAL A 740 0.20 -39.31 -15.72
CA VAL A 740 -0.69 -40.25 -16.42
C VAL A 740 -2.08 -39.65 -16.57
N ILE A 741 -2.82 -40.12 -17.58
CA ILE A 741 -4.17 -39.62 -17.91
C ILE A 741 -5.25 -40.57 -17.40
N SER A 742 -4.93 -41.85 -17.18
CA SER A 742 -5.87 -42.84 -16.67
C SER A 742 -5.46 -43.36 -15.30
N VAL A 743 -6.45 -43.72 -14.47
CA VAL A 743 -6.23 -44.32 -13.15
C VAL A 743 -5.57 -45.69 -13.24
N GLY A 744 -5.79 -46.42 -14.34
CA GLY A 744 -5.18 -47.73 -14.58
C GLY A 744 -3.65 -47.65 -14.65
N ASP A 745 -3.12 -46.56 -15.21
CA ASP A 745 -1.68 -46.35 -15.42
C ASP A 745 -0.96 -45.79 -14.18
N LEU A 746 -1.67 -45.55 -13.07
CA LEU A 746 -1.06 -45.09 -11.83
C LEU A 746 -0.24 -46.19 -11.17
N GLU A 747 1.03 -45.88 -10.94
CA GLU A 747 1.99 -46.64 -10.13
C GLU A 747 2.62 -45.70 -9.09
N ILE A 748 3.23 -46.25 -8.04
CA ILE A 748 3.90 -45.46 -6.99
C ILE A 748 4.90 -44.45 -7.62
N GLY A 749 4.73 -43.17 -7.32
CA GLY A 749 5.49 -42.05 -7.87
C GLY A 749 4.89 -41.39 -9.12
N LYS A 750 3.99 -42.09 -9.83
CA LYS A 750 3.17 -41.50 -10.91
C LYS A 750 2.14 -40.55 -10.33
N ARG A 751 1.71 -39.60 -11.16
CA ARG A 751 0.76 -38.56 -10.76
C ARG A 751 -0.35 -38.39 -11.77
N ILE A 752 -1.53 -38.02 -11.29
CA ILE A 752 -2.70 -37.75 -12.12
C ILE A 752 -3.22 -36.36 -11.79
N ARG A 753 -3.59 -35.60 -12.83
CA ARG A 753 -4.11 -34.25 -12.66
C ARG A 753 -5.54 -34.29 -12.11
N CYS A 754 -5.89 -33.33 -11.28
CA CYS A 754 -7.26 -33.14 -10.81
C CYS A 754 -7.54 -31.64 -10.64
N HIS A 755 -8.79 -31.24 -10.76
CA HIS A 755 -9.25 -29.88 -10.53
C HIS A 755 -9.91 -29.77 -9.17
N TYR A 756 -9.62 -28.70 -8.43
CA TYR A 756 -10.25 -28.38 -7.15
C TYR A 756 -10.83 -26.97 -7.17
N LYS A 757 -12.09 -26.86 -6.75
CA LYS A 757 -12.81 -25.59 -6.64
C LYS A 757 -13.59 -25.50 -5.34
N ALA A 758 -13.35 -24.46 -4.53
CA ALA A 758 -14.02 -24.27 -3.25
C ALA A 758 -14.44 -22.81 -3.00
N THR A 759 -15.38 -22.62 -2.06
CA THR A 759 -15.76 -21.32 -1.50
C THR A 759 -15.16 -21.12 -0.10
N TYR A 760 -15.32 -19.92 0.46
CA TYR A 760 -14.77 -19.56 1.76
C TYR A 760 -15.28 -20.52 2.85
N ASN A 761 -14.36 -21.07 3.64
CA ASN A 761 -14.68 -21.97 4.76
C ASN A 761 -15.51 -23.22 4.39
N GLN A 762 -15.43 -23.71 3.16
CA GLN A 762 -16.09 -24.95 2.74
C GLN A 762 -15.12 -25.86 1.98
N VAL A 763 -15.24 -27.17 2.16
CA VAL A 763 -14.53 -28.13 1.30
C VAL A 763 -15.16 -28.12 -0.08
N GLY A 764 -14.33 -27.96 -1.09
CA GLY A 764 -14.73 -27.85 -2.48
C GLY A 764 -14.95 -29.18 -3.19
N GLU A 765 -15.18 -29.08 -4.49
CA GLU A 765 -15.42 -30.21 -5.38
C GLU A 765 -14.14 -30.61 -6.12
N PHE A 766 -13.93 -31.93 -6.23
CA PHE A 766 -12.89 -32.52 -7.06
C PHE A 766 -13.48 -32.93 -8.42
N SER A 767 -12.81 -32.59 -9.52
CA SER A 767 -13.28 -32.93 -10.87
C SER A 767 -12.12 -33.13 -11.86
N GLY A 768 -12.42 -33.66 -13.05
CA GLY A 768 -11.47 -33.79 -14.16
C GLY A 768 -10.23 -34.63 -13.86
N LEU A 769 -10.40 -35.79 -13.23
CA LEU A 769 -9.27 -36.68 -12.94
C LEU A 769 -8.62 -37.16 -14.25
N GLY A 770 -7.36 -36.77 -14.49
CA GLY A 770 -6.62 -37.01 -15.73
C GLY A 770 -6.72 -35.87 -16.75
N ASP A 771 -7.72 -35.00 -16.60
CA ASP A 771 -7.99 -33.87 -17.50
C ASP A 771 -7.29 -32.60 -17.03
N GLU A 772 -7.09 -31.69 -17.98
CA GLU A 772 -6.68 -30.32 -17.69
C GLU A 772 -7.90 -29.40 -17.83
N ILE A 773 -8.40 -28.90 -16.71
CA ILE A 773 -9.56 -28.01 -16.66
C ILE A 773 -9.10 -26.55 -16.66
N SER A 774 -8.00 -26.25 -15.98
CA SER A 774 -7.57 -24.88 -15.72
C SER A 774 -6.06 -24.77 -15.47
N ASN A 775 -5.59 -23.59 -15.07
CA ASN A 775 -4.20 -23.45 -14.63
C ASN A 775 -4.01 -24.13 -13.28
N HIS A 776 -2.78 -24.59 -13.02
CA HIS A 776 -2.46 -25.13 -11.70
C HIS A 776 -2.74 -24.11 -10.59
N LEU A 777 -3.30 -24.55 -9.48
CA LEU A 777 -3.48 -23.76 -8.27
C LEU A 777 -2.16 -23.10 -7.88
N PRO A 778 -2.18 -21.84 -7.42
CA PRO A 778 -0.99 -21.23 -6.85
C PRO A 778 -0.52 -22.05 -5.65
N VAL A 779 0.78 -22.03 -5.42
CA VAL A 779 1.40 -22.68 -4.26
C VAL A 779 0.89 -22.12 -2.93
N ILE A 780 0.62 -20.82 -2.91
CA ILE A 780 -0.01 -20.18 -1.77
C ILE A 780 -1.49 -20.41 -1.97
N SER A 781 -2.05 -21.32 -1.18
CA SER A 781 -3.48 -21.60 -1.19
C SER A 781 -4.27 -20.32 -0.95
N THR A 782 -5.46 -20.26 -1.52
CA THR A 782 -6.38 -19.13 -1.39
C THR A 782 -7.66 -19.58 -0.69
N ALA A 783 -8.45 -18.61 -0.22
CA ALA A 783 -9.77 -18.87 0.36
C ALA A 783 -10.78 -19.36 -0.69
N TYR A 784 -10.52 -19.05 -1.97
CA TYR A 784 -11.34 -19.40 -3.12
C TYR A 784 -10.47 -20.08 -4.19
N PRO A 785 -9.99 -21.30 -3.92
CA PRO A 785 -9.20 -22.02 -4.90
C PRO A 785 -10.08 -22.43 -6.08
N ASN A 786 -9.53 -22.29 -7.28
CA ASN A 786 -10.13 -22.74 -8.54
C ASN A 786 -8.97 -23.02 -9.49
N GLY A 787 -8.54 -24.26 -9.56
CA GLY A 787 -7.32 -24.61 -10.27
C GLY A 787 -7.02 -26.10 -10.28
N ASP A 788 -6.11 -26.48 -11.15
CA ASP A 788 -5.63 -27.85 -11.27
C ASP A 788 -4.50 -28.12 -10.26
N PHE A 789 -4.29 -29.39 -9.90
CA PHE A 789 -3.18 -29.85 -9.08
C PHE A 789 -2.87 -31.30 -9.42
N TYR A 790 -1.83 -31.87 -8.81
CA TYR A 790 -1.54 -33.30 -8.96
C TYR A 790 -1.88 -34.08 -7.71
N PHE A 791 -2.52 -35.22 -7.90
CA PHE A 791 -2.46 -36.34 -6.98
C PHE A 791 -1.28 -37.23 -7.34
N ILE A 792 -0.41 -37.53 -6.37
CA ILE A 792 0.76 -38.40 -6.54
C ILE A 792 0.46 -39.71 -5.81
N MET A 793 0.58 -40.84 -6.50
CA MET A 793 0.42 -42.16 -5.89
C MET A 793 1.62 -42.46 -4.99
N VAL A 794 1.34 -42.74 -3.71
CA VAL A 794 2.36 -42.96 -2.68
C VAL A 794 2.34 -44.35 -2.10
N ASP A 795 1.22 -45.07 -2.20
CA ASP A 795 1.05 -46.41 -1.65
C ASP A 795 -0.04 -47.19 -2.38
N GLU A 796 -0.01 -48.51 -2.22
CA GLU A 796 -1.07 -49.42 -2.66
C GLU A 796 -1.23 -50.53 -1.62
N ILE A 797 -2.40 -50.63 -0.99
CA ILE A 797 -2.70 -51.62 0.04
C ILE A 797 -4.04 -52.25 -0.29
N ASP A 798 -4.13 -53.58 -0.30
CA ASP A 798 -5.36 -54.32 -0.59
C ASP A 798 -6.05 -53.93 -1.93
N SER A 799 -5.25 -53.53 -2.92
CA SER A 799 -5.69 -53.00 -4.24
C SER A 799 -6.29 -51.59 -4.21
N GLU A 800 -6.24 -50.89 -3.07
CA GLU A 800 -6.59 -49.48 -2.97
C GLU A 800 -5.36 -48.62 -3.22
N LYS A 801 -5.44 -47.74 -4.23
CA LYS A 801 -4.36 -46.79 -4.53
C LYS A 801 -4.50 -45.57 -3.63
N LYS A 802 -3.43 -45.20 -2.93
CA LYS A 802 -3.39 -44.00 -2.08
C LYS A 802 -2.64 -42.89 -2.78
N LEU A 803 -3.31 -41.76 -2.96
CA LEU A 803 -2.75 -40.60 -3.61
C LEU A 803 -2.79 -39.38 -2.69
N ILE A 804 -1.75 -38.55 -2.75
CA ILE A 804 -1.68 -37.31 -1.98
C ILE A 804 -1.58 -36.10 -2.91
N ALA A 805 -2.28 -35.02 -2.60
CA ALA A 805 -2.16 -33.79 -3.35
C ALA A 805 -0.72 -33.24 -3.28
N ASP A 806 -0.20 -32.68 -4.37
CA ASP A 806 1.16 -32.12 -4.47
C ASP A 806 1.35 -30.79 -3.73
N ARG A 807 0.25 -30.21 -3.22
CA ARG A 807 0.19 -28.92 -2.51
C ARG A 807 -1.02 -28.87 -1.57
N VAL A 808 -1.04 -27.82 -0.73
CA VAL A 808 -2.26 -27.41 0.00
C VAL A 808 -3.23 -26.79 -1.00
N LEU A 809 -4.46 -27.30 -1.07
CA LEU A 809 -5.46 -26.88 -2.04
C LEU A 809 -6.22 -25.63 -1.59
N GLN A 810 -6.47 -25.47 -0.28
CA GLN A 810 -7.27 -24.38 0.27
C GLN A 810 -6.75 -23.91 1.62
N ASN A 811 -6.87 -22.62 1.92
CA ASN A 811 -6.80 -22.09 3.28
C ASN A 811 -8.09 -21.33 3.65
N TYR A 812 -8.15 -20.76 4.85
CA TYR A 812 -9.38 -20.19 5.40
C TYR A 812 -10.51 -21.21 5.44
N ILE A 813 -10.19 -22.40 5.91
CA ILE A 813 -11.14 -23.48 6.18
C ILE A 813 -11.01 -23.91 7.64
N SER A 814 -12.15 -24.08 8.31
CA SER A 814 -12.21 -24.53 9.71
C SER A 814 -12.13 -26.05 9.80
N TRP A 815 -11.66 -26.55 10.94
CA TRP A 815 -11.59 -27.99 11.21
C TRP A 815 -12.98 -28.62 11.19
N ASN A 816 -13.97 -27.91 11.75
CA ASN A 816 -15.35 -28.37 11.81
C ASN A 816 -15.88 -28.70 10.41
N GLU A 817 -15.79 -27.75 9.47
CA GLU A 817 -16.24 -27.92 8.08
C GLU A 817 -15.56 -29.09 7.36
N LEU A 818 -14.25 -29.23 7.56
CA LEU A 818 -13.49 -30.36 7.04
C LEU A 818 -14.01 -31.71 7.56
N THR A 819 -14.18 -31.83 8.88
CA THR A 819 -14.66 -33.09 9.48
C THR A 819 -16.10 -33.42 9.12
N VAL A 820 -16.96 -32.40 8.98
CA VAL A 820 -18.36 -32.59 8.55
C VAL A 820 -18.39 -33.11 7.11
N HIS A 821 -17.60 -32.51 6.22
CA HIS A 821 -17.53 -32.96 4.83
C HIS A 821 -17.01 -34.41 4.71
N LEU A 822 -15.88 -34.71 5.36
CA LEU A 822 -15.23 -36.03 5.29
C LEU A 822 -16.08 -37.17 5.87
N LYS A 823 -16.97 -36.87 6.82
CA LYS A 823 -17.93 -37.86 7.37
C LYS A 823 -19.10 -38.13 6.42
N ASN A 824 -19.40 -37.19 5.51
CA ASN A 824 -20.57 -37.22 4.64
C ASN A 824 -20.25 -37.53 3.17
N SER A 825 -18.97 -37.55 2.78
CA SER A 825 -18.53 -37.91 1.43
C SER A 825 -18.77 -39.40 1.17
N ILE A 826 -19.88 -39.71 0.51
CA ILE A 826 -20.28 -41.05 0.03
C ILE A 826 -20.24 -41.04 -1.52
N ASP A 827 -19.13 -40.57 -2.10
CA ASP A 827 -18.92 -40.54 -3.55
C ASP A 827 -17.93 -41.64 -4.00
N LEU A 828 -17.85 -41.88 -5.31
CA LEU A 828 -16.95 -42.83 -5.98
C LEU A 828 -15.44 -42.62 -5.69
N LEU A 829 -15.08 -41.53 -5.02
CA LEU A 829 -13.72 -41.13 -4.66
C LEU A 829 -13.67 -40.93 -3.14
N GLU A 830 -12.94 -41.78 -2.41
CA GLU A 830 -12.82 -41.63 -0.96
C GLU A 830 -11.76 -40.57 -0.64
N ILE A 831 -12.21 -39.39 -0.20
CA ILE A 831 -11.34 -38.29 0.23
C ILE A 831 -11.09 -38.42 1.73
N ALA A 832 -9.81 -38.40 2.09
CA ALA A 832 -9.36 -38.41 3.46
C ALA A 832 -8.34 -37.28 3.71
N ILE A 833 -8.00 -37.09 4.97
CA ILE A 833 -6.84 -36.32 5.39
C ILE A 833 -5.63 -37.26 5.37
N PRO A 834 -4.39 -36.76 5.23
CA PRO A 834 -3.20 -37.55 5.51
C PRO A 834 -3.30 -38.36 6.82
N THR A 835 -4.04 -37.86 7.81
CA THR A 835 -4.29 -38.51 9.11
C THR A 835 -5.33 -39.63 9.06
N GLY A 836 -5.83 -40.02 7.89
CA GLY A 836 -6.81 -41.11 7.74
C GLY A 836 -8.16 -40.85 8.41
N ASN A 837 -8.59 -39.59 8.47
CA ASN A 837 -9.87 -39.16 9.09
C ASN A 837 -10.01 -39.47 10.60
N SER A 838 -8.97 -39.91 11.30
CA SER A 838 -9.03 -40.16 12.74
C SER A 838 -8.77 -38.89 13.58
N THR A 839 -9.51 -38.76 14.69
CA THR A 839 -9.17 -37.82 15.77
C THR A 839 -7.85 -38.26 16.39
N TYR A 840 -6.93 -37.32 16.68
CA TYR A 840 -5.62 -37.55 17.32
C TYR A 840 -5.72 -38.21 18.72
N SER A 841 -6.15 -39.47 18.79
CA SER A 841 -6.38 -40.16 20.07
C SER A 841 -5.38 -41.29 20.34
N ASN A 842 -4.71 -41.85 19.33
CA ASN A 842 -3.83 -43.02 19.48
C ASN A 842 -2.45 -42.82 18.81
N GLU A 843 -1.37 -43.27 19.48
CA GLU A 843 0.03 -43.20 18.99
C GLU A 843 0.24 -43.89 17.62
N THR A 844 -0.52 -44.94 17.32
CA THR A 844 -0.37 -45.75 16.10
C THR A 844 -0.75 -45.04 14.80
N ASP A 845 -1.56 -43.99 14.86
CA ASP A 845 -1.93 -43.21 13.67
C ASP A 845 -0.87 -42.15 13.33
N ILE A 846 -0.12 -41.68 14.32
CA ILE A 846 1.05 -40.81 14.13
C ILE A 846 2.17 -41.58 13.43
N ASP A 847 2.39 -42.85 13.79
CA ASP A 847 3.40 -43.69 13.16
C ASP A 847 3.08 -43.98 11.68
N LYS A 848 1.81 -44.22 11.34
CA LYS A 848 1.36 -44.39 9.94
C LYS A 848 1.54 -43.12 9.10
N LEU A 849 1.28 -41.97 9.70
CA LEU A 849 1.53 -40.66 9.09
C LEU A 849 3.01 -40.43 8.82
N GLN A 850 3.87 -40.75 9.79
CA GLN A 850 5.32 -40.64 9.65
C GLN A 850 5.87 -41.56 8.55
N ASP A 851 5.30 -42.76 8.39
CA ASP A 851 5.66 -43.68 7.30
C ASP A 851 5.24 -43.15 5.92
N LEU A 852 3.99 -42.67 5.79
CA LEU A 852 3.50 -42.01 4.57
C LEU A 852 4.33 -40.76 4.22
N ASP A 853 4.66 -39.94 5.22
CA ASP A 853 5.53 -38.77 5.08
C ASP A 853 6.96 -39.19 4.66
N ALA A 854 7.53 -40.25 5.24
CA ALA A 854 8.85 -40.76 4.88
C ALA A 854 8.89 -41.30 3.43
N LYS A 855 7.87 -42.06 3.02
CA LYS A 855 7.69 -42.54 1.64
C LYS A 855 7.63 -41.35 0.68
N PHE A 856 6.88 -40.30 1.03
CA PHE A 856 6.76 -39.10 0.20
C PHE A 856 8.05 -38.25 0.15
N ILE A 857 8.77 -38.08 1.27
CA ILE A 857 10.08 -37.39 1.31
C ILE A 857 11.07 -38.09 0.38
N SER A 858 11.10 -39.42 0.41
CA SER A 858 11.99 -40.20 -0.45
C SER A 858 11.75 -39.93 -1.95
N GLN A 859 10.51 -39.59 -2.31
CA GLN A 859 10.09 -39.23 -3.66
C GLN A 859 10.30 -37.74 -3.99
N ASN A 860 10.44 -36.87 -2.97
CA ASN A 860 10.62 -35.42 -3.11
C ASN A 860 12.08 -34.99 -2.83
N LYS A 861 13.04 -35.54 -3.57
CA LYS A 861 14.49 -35.41 -3.30
C LYS A 861 15.04 -33.96 -3.26
N ASN A 862 14.35 -32.97 -3.84
CA ASN A 862 14.86 -31.60 -3.99
C ASN A 862 14.13 -30.55 -3.14
N ASN A 863 13.17 -30.93 -2.28
CA ASN A 863 12.41 -29.99 -1.43
C ASN A 863 11.66 -28.87 -2.18
N ILE A 864 11.36 -29.04 -3.47
CA ILE A 864 10.67 -28.03 -4.29
C ILE A 864 9.15 -28.19 -4.21
N MET A 865 8.63 -29.35 -3.81
CA MET A 865 7.21 -29.52 -3.49
C MET A 865 6.81 -28.53 -2.40
N TRP A 866 5.86 -27.66 -2.71
CA TRP A 866 5.61 -26.48 -1.89
C TRP A 866 4.76 -26.80 -0.67
N ASN A 867 5.11 -26.17 0.47
CA ASN A 867 4.49 -26.39 1.78
C ASN A 867 4.72 -27.76 2.43
N TYR A 868 5.80 -28.47 2.06
CA TYR A 868 6.29 -29.64 2.78
C TYR A 868 7.47 -29.26 3.68
N ASN A 869 7.24 -28.97 4.96
CA ASN A 869 8.26 -29.06 6.02
C ASN A 869 8.14 -30.42 6.71
N SER A 870 9.06 -30.77 7.60
CA SER A 870 9.03 -32.02 8.40
C SER A 870 7.81 -32.19 9.33
N ASN A 871 6.83 -31.29 9.25
CA ASN A 871 5.56 -31.27 10.01
C ASN A 871 4.33 -31.29 9.07
N SER A 872 4.48 -31.88 7.87
CA SER A 872 3.45 -32.02 6.81
C SER A 872 2.21 -32.83 7.20
N SER A 873 2.29 -33.58 8.30
CA SER A 873 1.16 -34.23 8.98
C SER A 873 0.23 -33.24 9.69
N THR A 874 0.61 -31.97 9.78
CA THR A 874 -0.21 -30.92 10.39
C THR A 874 -0.87 -30.07 9.31
N TRP A 875 -2.15 -29.80 9.53
CA TRP A 875 -3.03 -28.90 8.81
C TRP A 875 -2.56 -27.44 8.80
N ILE A 876 -1.29 -27.20 9.11
CA ILE A 876 -0.70 -25.92 9.46
C ILE A 876 0.67 -25.81 8.79
N LYS A 877 0.92 -24.70 8.13
CA LYS A 877 2.26 -24.33 7.66
C LYS A 877 3.03 -23.67 8.81
N GLU A 878 4.17 -24.20 9.25
CA GLU A 878 5.02 -23.53 10.26
C GLU A 878 5.64 -22.21 9.76
N ASN A 879 5.68 -21.97 8.45
CA ASN A 879 6.39 -20.85 7.86
C ASN A 879 5.51 -19.68 7.39
N MET A 880 4.24 -19.61 7.82
CA MET A 880 3.51 -18.34 7.80
C MET A 880 3.44 -17.83 9.23
N TRP A 881 4.26 -16.80 9.50
CA TRP A 881 4.24 -16.09 10.77
C TRP A 881 2.81 -15.60 11.03
N CYS A 882 2.17 -16.16 12.07
CA CYS A 882 0.85 -15.76 12.50
C CYS A 882 0.91 -14.39 13.18
N ASP A 883 -0.15 -13.59 12.99
CA ASP A 883 -0.38 -12.37 13.77
C ASP A 883 -0.38 -12.74 15.27
N VAL A 884 0.28 -11.91 16.08
CA VAL A 884 0.23 -12.01 17.54
C VAL A 884 -1.22 -11.95 18.04
N LYS A 885 -2.14 -11.33 17.29
CA LYS A 885 -3.59 -11.31 17.58
C LYS A 885 -4.27 -12.67 17.39
N GLU A 886 -3.80 -13.51 16.47
CA GLU A 886 -4.34 -14.86 16.31
C GLU A 886 -3.80 -15.82 17.38
N LYS A 887 -2.62 -15.54 17.96
CA LYS A 887 -2.00 -16.34 19.03
C LYS A 887 -2.86 -16.48 20.29
N VAL A 888 -3.85 -15.60 20.50
CA VAL A 888 -4.72 -15.63 21.69
C VAL A 888 -5.72 -16.80 21.67
N ASN A 889 -5.99 -17.41 20.50
CA ASN A 889 -6.93 -18.52 20.35
C ASN A 889 -6.30 -19.93 20.52
N TYR A 890 -5.05 -20.03 20.98
CA TYR A 890 -4.32 -21.29 21.10
C TYR A 890 -4.21 -21.73 22.57
N VAL A 891 -4.77 -22.89 22.92
CA VAL A 891 -4.62 -23.50 24.26
C VAL A 891 -3.46 -24.50 24.20
N GLY A 892 -2.40 -24.28 24.97
CA GLY A 892 -1.32 -25.24 25.15
C GLY A 892 -1.53 -26.10 26.39
N PHE A 893 -1.51 -27.43 26.24
CA PHE A 893 -1.32 -28.35 27.37
C PHE A 893 0.17 -28.73 27.50
N ARG A 894 0.72 -28.63 28.72
CA ARG A 894 2.04 -29.16 29.09
C ARG A 894 1.87 -30.40 29.97
N GLY A 895 2.40 -31.55 29.52
CA GLY A 895 2.98 -32.57 30.38
C GLY A 895 4.49 -32.31 30.52
N GLY A 896 5.03 -32.33 31.74
CA GLY A 896 6.27 -31.65 32.10
C GLY A 896 7.59 -32.35 31.81
N ASN A 897 8.67 -31.56 31.68
CA ASN A 897 9.79 -31.57 32.63
C ASN A 897 10.72 -30.36 32.44
N PHE A 898 11.45 -30.05 33.51
CA PHE A 898 12.30 -28.88 33.71
C PHE A 898 13.50 -28.79 32.75
N GLY A 899 13.73 -27.59 32.21
CA GLY A 899 15.08 -27.05 32.02
C GLY A 899 15.79 -27.35 30.70
N THR A 900 15.43 -26.65 29.62
CA THR A 900 16.38 -26.31 28.54
C THR A 900 16.06 -24.91 28.00
N LYS A 901 17.10 -24.07 27.92
CA LYS A 901 17.10 -22.79 27.20
C LYS A 901 17.44 -23.10 25.74
N ASP A 902 16.73 -22.42 24.84
CA ASP A 902 16.92 -22.35 23.39
C ASP A 902 16.65 -23.61 22.55
N LYS A 903 15.81 -23.38 21.52
CA LYS A 903 15.62 -24.16 20.28
C LYS A 903 15.19 -25.62 20.45
N ASP A 904 13.87 -25.81 20.48
CA ASP A 904 13.12 -26.81 19.70
C ASP A 904 11.72 -26.91 20.30
N PHE A 905 10.78 -26.14 19.74
CA PHE A 905 9.36 -26.20 20.13
C PHE A 905 8.61 -27.12 19.17
N ASN A 906 8.75 -28.43 19.36
CA ASN A 906 7.73 -29.37 18.87
C ASN A 906 6.57 -29.37 19.88
N THR A 907 5.59 -28.48 19.68
CA THR A 907 4.37 -28.46 20.50
C THR A 907 3.16 -28.54 19.57
N LEU A 908 2.35 -29.59 19.72
CA LEU A 908 1.09 -29.77 19.01
C LEU A 908 0.08 -28.73 19.53
N TYR A 909 -0.34 -27.80 18.68
CA TYR A 909 -1.34 -26.80 19.03
C TYR A 909 -2.75 -27.30 18.70
N ILE A 910 -3.56 -27.60 19.72
CA ILE A 910 -4.98 -27.92 19.54
C ILE A 910 -5.76 -26.60 19.42
N ARG A 911 -6.30 -26.31 18.23
CA ARG A 911 -7.11 -25.12 17.95
C ARG A 911 -8.58 -25.39 18.26
N ARG A 912 -9.39 -24.35 18.50
CA ARG A 912 -10.86 -24.48 18.49
C ARG A 912 -11.34 -24.88 17.09
N GLU A 913 -12.27 -25.83 17.02
CA GLU A 913 -12.76 -26.44 15.78
C GLU A 913 -13.30 -25.43 14.75
N ASP A 914 -13.90 -24.33 15.21
CA ASP A 914 -14.54 -23.31 14.36
C ASP A 914 -13.59 -22.20 13.86
N THR A 915 -12.29 -22.28 14.14
CA THR A 915 -11.40 -21.15 13.84
C THR A 915 -10.97 -21.14 12.37
N ILE A 916 -11.30 -20.08 11.65
CA ILE A 916 -10.93 -19.87 10.24
C ILE A 916 -9.66 -19.00 10.17
N GLY A 917 -8.67 -19.36 9.35
CA GLY A 917 -7.44 -18.55 9.21
C GLY A 917 -6.54 -18.97 8.06
N ALA A 918 -5.61 -18.09 7.69
CA ALA A 918 -4.72 -18.26 6.54
C ALA A 918 -3.72 -19.43 6.69
N HIS A 919 -3.41 -19.80 7.93
CA HIS A 919 -2.48 -20.85 8.31
C HIS A 919 -3.10 -22.24 8.34
N VAL A 920 -4.43 -22.37 8.34
CA VAL A 920 -5.09 -23.69 8.24
C VAL A 920 -5.22 -24.04 6.78
N GLY A 921 -4.62 -25.17 6.39
CA GLY A 921 -4.57 -25.64 5.01
C GLY A 921 -5.23 -27.01 4.85
N PHE A 922 -6.06 -27.16 3.82
CA PHE A 922 -6.59 -28.46 3.39
C PHE A 922 -5.69 -29.08 2.32
N ARG A 923 -5.17 -30.28 2.60
CA ARG A 923 -4.39 -31.10 1.66
C ARG A 923 -4.96 -32.52 1.69
N PRO A 924 -5.70 -32.94 0.66
CA PRO A 924 -6.39 -34.24 0.68
C PRO A 924 -5.45 -35.40 0.37
N LEU A 925 -5.81 -36.55 0.93
CA LEU A 925 -5.51 -37.89 0.46
C LEU A 925 -6.73 -38.38 -0.36
N LEU A 926 -6.48 -39.02 -1.48
CA LEU A 926 -7.50 -39.71 -2.28
C LEU A 926 -7.21 -41.22 -2.25
N ILE A 927 -8.25 -42.01 -2.01
CA ILE A 927 -8.21 -43.47 -2.06
C ILE A 927 -9.07 -43.92 -3.25
N LEU A 928 -8.48 -44.73 -4.14
CA LEU A 928 -9.07 -45.23 -5.40
C LEU A 928 -9.15 -46.75 -5.44
#